data_AF-F7RLC5-F1
#
_entry.id   AF-F7RLC5-F1
#
_cell.length_a   1.000
_cell.length_b   1.000
_cell.length_c   1.000
_cell.angle_alpha   90.00
_cell.angle_beta   90.00
_cell.angle_gamma   90.00
#
_symmetry.space_group_name_H-M   'P 1'
#
loop_
_entity.id
_entity.type
_entity.pdbx_description
1 polymer ?
#
loop_
_entity_poly.entity_id
_entity_poly.type
_entity_poly.pdbx_seq_one_letter_code
_entity_poly.pdbx_strand_id
1 'polypeptide(L)'
;MMKTNTRSQWKIFTPMVVAVCLITACSDGDDGKEGPPGIVSISIEQADTLKATIENVVIDAQTRVQVDFFLSNANGIAVTGLENLKDLDTLGVGIAKLAPPQAHYQAQTAISAEAKSTTDAALQWTSYINNQVEPATNAQANAQTQWQAGIESSCKAACLTSLGAGLYRYTLSKPLTGYSQFTGIDTQYSADLTHRIYLELKPFANSPIDTQLINGVYDFVPATGQTVAADMGRKVIAPEQACFRCHNADLANTDTRLLMHGSKRFAFEGCVVCHTTYSGDPETGNSLDMATLAHQIHQAKYQIVGYKGQLYDYRNVTYPGDMTQCQQCHIPDATAQSGNNNIPSQTACLDCHQAQIPTDWNGTVAGLFHNREIFANAWAQGCSGCHPDSTHPEGVGLFHNATVKTATKLVNDYQVKLLSSQLSVETQTLAVTLQVQQMEQLPSSQPMIKSFWLIAAGETNSADMPINNGQRKVWDLLANTANVAVNITAPNQLTVTISNLATVDFGELSQSRLYSKLVLCADKNTGFAVNCNIANQEVSLSAINSLTLQGQAVAAKAKVNEQACRQCHDQGFEDRVQSAHQMEGIFDPNSSCGTCHAPQTATALTDGQCQSCHNNDAIMYLNANVMHTPGASQIKPYRTINNTLSYREMVHSLHAGTRTVVGFDNPRPELTYPNAKNNCGVCHSTGQLSLEGLSAQQSLLVATPDAANIGQIAEYSPTLATCAACHTLTDSLAVHARSFGGVYQSDASGGRIYQSGQESCAICHAEGRSSGVDRVHK
;
A
#
# COMPACT_ATOMS: atom_id res chain seq x y z
N MET A 1 -34.71 18.27 41.69
CA MET A 1 -36.19 18.24 41.65
C MET A 1 -36.62 17.66 40.31
N MET A 2 -37.20 16.45 40.35
CA MET A 2 -38.19 15.82 39.45
C MET A 2 -38.85 16.74 38.38
N LYS A 3 -39.08 16.33 37.13
CA LYS A 3 -39.79 15.12 36.64
C LYS A 3 -39.42 14.76 35.19
N THR A 4 -39.52 13.46 34.91
CA THR A 4 -39.36 12.74 33.64
C THR A 4 -40.59 12.84 32.73
N ASN A 5 -40.42 12.59 31.43
CA ASN A 5 -41.39 11.83 30.63
C ASN A 5 -40.77 11.22 29.36
N THR A 6 -40.92 9.90 29.24
CA THR A 6 -40.61 9.05 28.08
C THR A 6 -41.88 8.79 27.28
N ARG A 7 -41.78 8.50 25.98
CA ARG A 7 -42.76 7.66 25.26
C ARG A 7 -42.17 7.08 23.96
N SER A 8 -42.06 5.75 23.95
CA SER A 8 -41.82 4.86 22.81
C SER A 8 -43.17 4.44 22.21
N GLN A 9 -43.24 4.26 20.89
CA GLN A 9 -44.38 3.66 20.20
C GLN A 9 -43.94 2.40 19.46
N TRP A 10 -44.51 1.27 19.87
CA TRP A 10 -44.51 -0.02 19.16
C TRP A 10 -45.90 -0.21 18.53
N LYS A 11 -45.95 -0.59 17.25
CA LYS A 11 -47.18 -0.95 16.54
C LYS A 11 -47.34 -2.46 16.48
N ILE A 12 -48.57 -2.87 16.77
CA ILE A 12 -49.10 -4.22 16.92
C ILE A 12 -49.36 -4.84 15.53
N PHE A 13 -49.05 -6.14 15.36
CA PHE A 13 -49.54 -6.96 14.24
C PHE A 13 -50.50 -8.03 14.77
N THR A 14 -51.65 -8.13 14.10
CA THR A 14 -52.79 -9.01 14.37
C THR A 14 -52.60 -10.37 13.67
N PRO A 15 -52.95 -11.52 14.28
CA PRO A 15 -52.94 -12.82 13.59
C PRO A 15 -54.32 -13.13 12.96
N MET A 16 -54.28 -13.77 11.80
CA MET A 16 -55.43 -14.19 11.00
C MET A 16 -55.89 -15.60 11.42
N VAL A 17 -57.20 -15.77 11.56
CA VAL A 17 -57.89 -17.01 11.94
C VAL A 17 -58.00 -17.96 10.75
N VAL A 18 -57.67 -19.25 10.93
CA VAL A 18 -57.99 -20.34 9.99
C VAL A 18 -58.94 -21.33 10.70
N ALA A 19 -60.03 -21.67 10.02
CA ALA A 19 -61.13 -22.48 10.51
C ALA A 19 -60.77 -23.98 10.58
N VAL A 20 -61.17 -24.61 11.68
CA VAL A 20 -61.06 -26.05 11.96
C VAL A 20 -62.33 -26.76 11.49
N CYS A 21 -62.18 -27.78 10.63
CA CYS A 21 -63.20 -28.80 10.40
C CYS A 21 -62.96 -29.99 11.34
N LEU A 22 -63.98 -30.33 12.13
CA LEU A 22 -64.04 -31.48 13.02
C LEU A 22 -64.36 -32.76 12.23
N ILE A 23 -63.53 -33.80 12.39
CA ILE A 23 -63.94 -35.20 12.27
C ILE A 23 -63.34 -35.94 13.47
N THR A 24 -64.21 -36.50 14.30
CA THR A 24 -63.89 -37.35 15.44
C THR A 24 -63.92 -38.83 15.03
N ALA A 25 -62.87 -39.59 15.33
CA ALA A 25 -62.97 -41.00 15.77
C ALA A 25 -61.62 -41.53 16.30
N CYS A 26 -61.67 -41.96 17.56
CA CYS A 26 -60.77 -42.72 18.43
C CYS A 26 -59.63 -43.56 17.82
N SER A 27 -58.45 -43.50 18.46
CA SER A 27 -57.78 -44.67 19.07
C SER A 27 -56.55 -44.21 19.86
N ASP A 28 -56.40 -44.73 21.08
CA ASP A 28 -55.35 -44.43 22.05
C ASP A 28 -53.93 -44.66 21.51
N GLY A 29 -53.07 -43.68 21.70
CA GLY A 29 -51.62 -43.79 21.55
C GLY A 29 -50.97 -42.82 22.53
N ASP A 30 -50.09 -43.32 23.39
CA ASP A 30 -49.28 -42.53 24.32
C ASP A 30 -48.67 -41.32 23.58
N ASP A 31 -48.97 -40.11 24.04
CA ASP A 31 -48.39 -38.88 23.52
C ASP A 31 -46.87 -38.94 23.74
N GLY A 32 -46.14 -39.22 22.65
CA GLY A 32 -44.70 -39.17 22.63
C GLY A 32 -44.24 -37.80 23.11
N LYS A 33 -43.42 -37.79 24.16
CA LYS A 33 -42.76 -36.57 24.66
C LYS A 33 -42.15 -35.82 23.47
N GLU A 34 -42.42 -34.52 23.35
CA GLU A 34 -41.71 -33.67 22.39
C GLU A 34 -40.21 -33.92 22.55
N GLY A 35 -39.58 -34.38 21.46
CA GLY A 35 -38.12 -34.51 21.44
C GLY A 35 -37.48 -33.16 21.71
N PRO A 36 -36.28 -33.13 22.31
CA PRO A 36 -35.55 -31.87 22.47
C PRO A 36 -35.44 -31.16 21.10
N PRO A 37 -35.51 -29.82 21.06
CA PRO A 37 -35.38 -29.07 19.81
C PRO A 37 -34.17 -29.56 19.01
N GLY A 38 -34.39 -29.96 17.76
CA GLY A 38 -33.30 -30.39 16.89
C GLY A 38 -32.26 -29.28 16.75
N ILE A 39 -30.97 -29.63 16.81
CA ILE A 39 -29.89 -28.68 16.58
C ILE A 39 -29.97 -28.21 15.13
N VAL A 40 -30.16 -26.90 14.92
CA VAL A 40 -30.09 -26.29 13.60
C VAL A 40 -28.63 -26.36 13.13
N SER A 41 -28.37 -27.21 12.14
CA SER A 41 -27.07 -27.39 11.54
C SER A 41 -27.19 -27.62 10.03
N ILE A 42 -26.10 -27.40 9.32
CA ILE A 42 -25.95 -27.76 7.91
C ILE A 42 -24.79 -28.72 7.74
N SER A 43 -24.84 -29.58 6.74
CA SER A 43 -23.70 -30.45 6.42
C SER A 43 -22.57 -29.64 5.78
N ILE A 44 -21.33 -30.08 5.94
CA ILE A 44 -20.14 -29.49 5.31
C ILE A 44 -20.27 -29.43 3.77
N GLU A 45 -20.96 -30.39 3.16
CA GLU A 45 -21.20 -30.44 1.72
C GLU A 45 -22.19 -29.36 1.24
N GLN A 46 -23.07 -28.87 2.12
CA GLN A 46 -24.09 -27.86 1.83
C GLN A 46 -23.71 -26.46 2.31
N ALA A 47 -22.55 -26.30 2.95
CA ALA A 47 -22.13 -25.03 3.53
C ALA A 47 -21.46 -24.14 2.47
N ASP A 48 -22.12 -23.07 2.04
CA ASP A 48 -21.53 -22.13 1.05
C ASP A 48 -20.42 -21.24 1.62
N THR A 49 -20.35 -21.13 2.95
CA THR A 49 -19.36 -20.33 3.68
C THR A 49 -18.92 -21.09 4.93
N LEU A 50 -17.68 -20.87 5.37
CA LEU A 50 -17.11 -21.51 6.56
C LEU A 50 -16.34 -20.52 7.42
N LYS A 51 -16.47 -20.69 8.73
CA LYS A 51 -15.71 -20.02 9.78
C LYS A 51 -15.39 -21.02 10.88
N ALA A 52 -14.14 -21.05 11.33
CA ALA A 52 -13.76 -21.79 12.53
C ALA A 52 -13.45 -20.83 13.68
N THR A 53 -13.80 -21.20 14.91
CA THR A 53 -13.41 -20.48 16.13
C THR A 53 -12.87 -21.50 17.11
N ILE A 54 -11.61 -21.35 17.52
CA ILE A 54 -11.00 -22.19 18.56
C ILE A 54 -11.60 -21.77 19.90
N GLU A 55 -12.22 -22.70 20.61
CA GLU A 55 -12.92 -22.45 21.87
C GLU A 55 -12.08 -22.81 23.08
N ASN A 56 -11.26 -23.87 22.95
CA ASN A 56 -10.49 -24.39 24.07
C ASN A 56 -9.24 -25.13 23.57
N VAL A 57 -8.15 -25.05 24.34
CA VAL A 57 -6.92 -25.80 24.09
C VAL A 57 -6.47 -26.43 25.40
N VAL A 58 -6.27 -27.74 25.40
CA VAL A 58 -5.80 -28.50 26.56
C VAL A 58 -4.45 -29.11 26.25
N ILE A 59 -3.47 -28.86 27.12
CA ILE A 59 -2.19 -29.55 27.15
C ILE A 59 -2.12 -30.35 28.44
N ASP A 60 -2.14 -31.66 28.34
CA ASP A 60 -2.13 -32.52 29.52
C ASP A 60 -0.73 -32.72 30.13
N ALA A 61 -0.66 -33.46 31.24
CA ALA A 61 0.59 -33.75 31.93
C ALA A 61 1.60 -34.56 31.10
N GLN A 62 1.15 -35.20 30.02
CA GLN A 62 2.01 -35.89 29.04
C GLN A 62 2.33 -35.00 27.83
N THR A 63 1.97 -33.71 27.89
CA THR A 63 2.13 -32.72 26.82
C THR A 63 1.36 -33.06 25.54
N ARG A 64 0.27 -33.84 25.64
CA ARG A 64 -0.65 -34.06 24.51
C ARG A 64 -1.53 -32.84 24.34
N VAL A 65 -1.66 -32.37 23.11
CA VAL A 65 -2.40 -31.16 22.76
C VAL A 65 -3.74 -31.54 22.12
N GLN A 66 -4.82 -30.99 22.68
CA GLN A 66 -6.18 -31.09 22.15
C GLN A 66 -6.71 -29.68 21.88
N VAL A 67 -7.22 -29.46 20.67
CA VAL A 67 -7.76 -28.18 20.20
C VAL A 67 -9.23 -28.38 19.88
N ASP A 68 -10.11 -27.75 20.63
CA ASP A 68 -11.54 -27.73 20.35
C ASP A 68 -11.88 -26.49 19.52
N PHE A 69 -12.55 -26.67 18.39
CA PHE A 69 -13.01 -25.59 17.54
C PHE A 69 -14.43 -25.80 17.04
N PHE A 70 -15.19 -24.70 17.02
CA PHE A 70 -16.54 -24.65 16.47
C PHE A 70 -16.48 -24.24 15.00
N LEU A 71 -17.06 -25.06 14.13
CA LEU A 71 -17.20 -24.79 12.70
C LEU A 71 -18.63 -24.31 12.41
N SER A 72 -18.74 -23.18 11.75
CA SER A 72 -20.01 -22.56 11.39
C SER A 72 -19.97 -21.96 9.98
N ASN A 73 -21.13 -21.63 9.43
CA ASN A 73 -21.21 -20.76 8.26
C ASN A 73 -21.17 -19.27 8.67
N ALA A 74 -21.22 -18.36 7.69
CA ALA A 74 -21.21 -16.91 7.94
C ALA A 74 -22.37 -16.42 8.84
N ASN A 75 -23.48 -17.17 8.92
CA ASN A 75 -24.63 -16.87 9.77
C ASN A 75 -24.53 -17.48 11.18
N GLY A 76 -23.43 -18.16 11.51
CA GLY A 76 -23.22 -18.82 12.80
C GLY A 76 -23.94 -20.17 12.94
N ILE A 77 -24.52 -20.72 11.86
CA ILE A 77 -25.14 -22.04 11.89
C ILE A 77 -24.05 -23.09 11.93
N ALA A 78 -24.17 -24.06 12.85
CA ALA A 78 -23.22 -25.15 13.02
C ALA A 78 -23.06 -25.98 11.74
N VAL A 79 -21.81 -26.30 11.39
CA VAL A 79 -21.47 -27.11 10.22
C VAL A 79 -20.97 -28.49 10.65
N THR A 80 -21.68 -29.54 10.23
CA THR A 80 -21.46 -30.93 10.65
C THR A 80 -20.86 -31.80 9.54
N GLY A 81 -20.22 -32.92 9.90
CA GLY A 81 -19.75 -33.94 8.96
C GLY A 81 -18.32 -33.77 8.43
N LEU A 82 -17.53 -32.84 8.99
CA LEU A 82 -16.13 -32.63 8.60
C LEU A 82 -15.26 -33.90 8.82
N GLU A 83 -15.52 -34.64 9.89
CA GLU A 83 -14.83 -35.88 10.27
C GLU A 83 -15.11 -37.05 9.31
N ASN A 84 -16.20 -36.97 8.56
CA ASN A 84 -16.62 -38.01 7.63
C ASN A 84 -16.10 -37.79 6.20
N LEU A 85 -15.40 -36.67 5.95
CA LEU A 85 -14.81 -36.38 4.64
C LEU A 85 -13.62 -37.31 4.37
N LYS A 86 -13.78 -38.21 3.39
CA LYS A 86 -12.72 -39.13 2.96
C LYS A 86 -11.52 -38.39 2.36
N ASP A 87 -11.79 -37.34 1.58
CA ASP A 87 -10.79 -36.56 0.85
C ASP A 87 -10.71 -35.13 1.38
N LEU A 88 -10.48 -34.98 2.69
CA LEU A 88 -10.25 -33.67 3.31
C LEU A 88 -8.99 -33.02 2.70
N ASP A 89 -9.16 -31.92 1.95
CA ASP A 89 -8.08 -31.31 1.18
C ASP A 89 -6.98 -30.74 2.09
N THR A 90 -7.37 -29.83 2.99
CA THR A 90 -6.47 -29.15 3.92
C THR A 90 -7.06 -29.15 5.31
N LEU A 91 -6.33 -29.73 6.26
CA LEU A 91 -6.51 -29.50 7.69
C LEU A 91 -5.13 -29.60 8.33
N GLY A 92 -4.65 -28.47 8.84
CA GLY A 92 -3.34 -28.36 9.45
C GLY A 92 -3.42 -27.62 10.79
N VAL A 93 -2.69 -28.12 11.79
CA VAL A 93 -2.61 -27.51 13.11
C VAL A 93 -1.15 -27.30 13.50
N GLY A 94 -0.79 -26.05 13.80
CA GLY A 94 0.50 -25.64 14.33
C GLY A 94 0.42 -25.26 15.80
N ILE A 95 1.51 -25.45 16.54
CA ILE A 95 1.66 -24.96 17.91
C ILE A 95 3.05 -24.37 18.14
N ALA A 96 3.09 -23.18 18.73
CA ALA A 96 4.32 -22.46 19.06
C ALA A 96 4.25 -21.82 20.45
N LYS A 97 5.41 -21.64 21.09
CA LYS A 97 5.58 -20.82 22.31
C LYS A 97 6.18 -19.46 21.96
N LEU A 98 5.78 -18.44 22.70
CA LEU A 98 6.41 -17.12 22.66
C LEU A 98 7.56 -17.10 23.68
N ALA A 99 8.79 -16.95 23.20
CA ALA A 99 10.01 -17.08 24.01
C ALA A 99 11.09 -16.13 23.48
N PRO A 100 12.23 -15.95 24.19
CA PRO A 100 13.37 -15.23 23.64
C PRO A 100 13.80 -15.79 22.27
N PRO A 101 14.31 -14.92 21.37
CA PRO A 101 14.70 -15.31 20.01
C PRO A 101 15.72 -16.46 20.02
N GLN A 102 15.51 -17.44 19.14
CA GLN A 102 16.45 -18.53 18.90
C GLN A 102 17.41 -18.13 17.78
N ALA A 103 18.66 -18.59 17.86
CA ALA A 103 19.68 -18.30 16.85
C ALA A 103 19.41 -19.06 15.54
N HIS A 104 19.64 -18.40 14.40
CA HIS A 104 19.70 -19.08 13.11
C HIS A 104 20.90 -20.03 13.08
N TYR A 105 20.78 -21.13 12.32
CA TYR A 105 21.76 -22.23 12.24
C TYR A 105 23.19 -21.84 11.80
N GLN A 106 23.44 -20.55 11.53
CA GLN A 106 24.74 -20.00 11.15
C GLN A 106 25.18 -18.75 11.92
N ALA A 107 24.50 -18.35 12.99
CA ALA A 107 25.12 -17.39 13.90
C ALA A 107 26.28 -18.10 14.62
N GLN A 108 27.47 -18.14 14.01
CA GLN A 108 28.72 -18.35 14.72
C GLN A 108 28.84 -17.23 15.75
N THR A 109 28.20 -17.39 16.89
CA THR A 109 28.47 -16.53 18.03
C THR A 109 29.78 -17.02 18.62
N ALA A 110 30.90 -16.47 18.15
CA ALA A 110 31.93 -16.10 19.11
C ALA A 110 31.25 -15.10 20.06
N ILE A 111 30.65 -15.61 21.14
CA ILE A 111 30.19 -14.78 22.24
C ILE A 111 31.48 -14.20 22.83
N SER A 112 31.86 -12.98 22.45
CA SER A 112 32.80 -12.24 23.27
C SER A 112 32.17 -12.13 24.65
N ALA A 113 32.96 -12.32 25.71
CA ALA A 113 32.51 -12.29 27.10
C ALA A 113 32.07 -10.88 27.56
N GLU A 114 31.70 -10.01 26.64
CA GLU A 114 31.19 -8.67 26.91
C GLU A 114 29.72 -8.76 27.31
N ALA A 115 29.40 -8.04 28.38
CA ALA A 115 28.17 -8.12 29.16
C ALA A 115 26.91 -8.42 28.33
N LYS A 116 26.23 -9.52 28.69
CA LYS A 116 24.83 -9.75 28.30
C LYS A 116 24.05 -8.48 28.64
N SER A 117 23.54 -7.80 27.61
CA SER A 117 22.64 -6.68 27.77
C SER A 117 21.46 -7.09 28.66
N THR A 118 21.11 -6.25 29.62
CA THR A 118 19.96 -6.41 30.52
C THR A 118 18.66 -5.90 29.90
N THR A 119 18.65 -5.66 28.58
CA THR A 119 17.44 -5.21 27.86
C THR A 119 16.72 -6.42 27.28
N ASP A 120 15.42 -6.54 27.58
CA ASP A 120 14.61 -7.67 27.13
C ASP A 120 14.49 -7.66 25.61
N ALA A 121 15.06 -8.66 24.95
CA ALA A 121 14.88 -8.85 23.51
C ALA A 121 13.39 -9.06 23.19
N ALA A 122 12.93 -8.56 22.05
CA ALA A 122 11.56 -8.80 21.61
C ALA A 122 11.33 -10.31 21.47
N LEU A 123 10.36 -10.84 22.22
CA LEU A 123 10.00 -12.26 22.17
C LEU A 123 9.63 -12.68 20.73
N GLN A 124 9.91 -13.93 20.38
CA GLN A 124 9.68 -14.55 19.08
C GLN A 124 8.94 -15.88 19.22
N TRP A 125 8.26 -16.28 18.15
CA TRP A 125 7.59 -17.57 18.09
C TRP A 125 8.60 -18.69 17.86
N THR A 126 8.53 -19.73 18.69
CA THR A 126 9.27 -20.99 18.53
C THR A 126 8.26 -22.12 18.36
N SER A 127 8.22 -22.71 17.17
CA SER A 127 7.35 -23.86 16.90
C SER A 127 7.85 -25.08 17.65
N TYR A 128 6.93 -25.92 18.13
CA TYR A 128 7.27 -27.25 18.64
C TYR A 128 7.51 -28.26 17.51
N ILE A 129 7.01 -27.96 16.30
CA ILE A 129 7.08 -28.83 15.14
C ILE A 129 8.13 -28.27 14.19
N ASN A 130 9.27 -28.94 14.11
CA ASN A 130 10.40 -28.53 13.25
C ASN A 130 10.98 -29.74 12.52
N ASN A 131 11.57 -29.49 11.36
CA ASN A 131 12.31 -30.49 10.58
C ASN A 131 13.71 -29.98 10.27
N GLN A 132 14.67 -30.91 10.22
CA GLN A 132 15.97 -30.68 9.59
C GLN A 132 15.82 -30.99 8.11
N VAL A 133 16.21 -30.05 7.25
CA VAL A 133 16.12 -30.23 5.80
C VAL A 133 17.52 -30.10 5.21
N GLU A 134 17.93 -31.14 4.50
CA GLU A 134 19.21 -31.19 3.79
C GLU A 134 19.07 -30.58 2.39
N PRO A 135 20.11 -29.92 1.87
CA PRO A 135 20.09 -29.36 0.53
C PRO A 135 20.03 -30.46 -0.53
N ALA A 136 19.38 -30.17 -1.65
CA ALA A 136 19.43 -31.04 -2.83
C ALA A 136 20.86 -31.19 -3.40
N THR A 137 21.13 -32.29 -4.12
CA THR A 137 22.47 -32.63 -4.65
C THR A 137 23.08 -31.57 -5.59
N ASN A 138 22.26 -30.71 -6.21
CA ASN A 138 22.68 -29.65 -7.13
C ASN A 138 22.33 -28.24 -6.60
N ALA A 139 22.38 -28.04 -5.28
CA ALA A 139 22.02 -26.77 -4.65
C ALA A 139 23.07 -25.66 -4.88
N GLN A 140 22.76 -24.43 -4.45
CA GLN A 140 23.66 -23.28 -4.64
C GLN A 140 24.92 -23.39 -3.77
N ALA A 141 25.92 -22.53 -4.01
CA ALA A 141 27.22 -22.59 -3.34
C ALA A 141 27.15 -22.38 -1.81
N ASN A 142 26.12 -21.71 -1.32
CA ASN A 142 25.84 -21.45 0.09
C ASN A 142 24.82 -22.42 0.71
N ALA A 143 24.45 -23.46 -0.05
CA ALA A 143 23.52 -24.48 0.39
C ALA A 143 24.09 -25.30 1.55
N GLN A 144 23.21 -25.61 2.50
CA GLN A 144 23.56 -26.27 3.74
C GLN A 144 22.30 -26.77 4.42
N THR A 145 22.45 -27.69 5.35
CA THR A 145 21.35 -28.13 6.20
C THR A 145 20.70 -26.95 6.92
N GLN A 146 19.37 -26.89 6.98
CA GLN A 146 18.65 -25.82 7.69
C GLN A 146 17.51 -26.38 8.54
N TRP A 147 17.10 -25.59 9.53
CA TRP A 147 15.87 -25.83 10.28
C TRP A 147 14.68 -25.23 9.55
N GLN A 148 13.55 -25.92 9.58
CA GLN A 148 12.28 -25.38 9.11
C GLN A 148 11.18 -25.70 10.11
N ALA A 149 10.65 -24.65 10.72
CA ALA A 149 9.42 -24.75 11.51
C ALA A 149 8.25 -25.09 10.60
N GLY A 150 7.32 -25.88 11.11
CA GLY A 150 6.16 -26.34 10.37
C GLY A 150 4.93 -26.55 11.25
N ILE A 151 3.97 -27.26 10.67
CA ILE A 151 2.70 -27.63 11.30
C ILE A 151 2.39 -29.10 11.03
N GLU A 152 1.51 -29.69 11.82
CA GLU A 152 0.99 -31.02 11.52
C GLU A 152 -0.10 -30.92 10.45
N SER A 153 0.15 -31.48 9.27
CA SER A 153 -0.76 -31.40 8.11
C SER A 153 -1.13 -32.77 7.51
N SER A 154 -0.52 -33.84 8.01
CA SER A 154 -0.71 -35.20 7.48
C SER A 154 -1.85 -35.97 8.16
N CYS A 155 -2.17 -35.68 9.42
CA CYS A 155 -3.15 -36.47 10.17
C CYS A 155 -4.60 -36.18 9.75
N LYS A 156 -4.93 -34.91 9.45
CA LYS A 156 -6.23 -34.50 8.91
C LYS A 156 -7.40 -35.07 9.72
N ALA A 157 -8.36 -35.72 9.05
CA ALA A 157 -9.55 -36.31 9.67
C ALA A 157 -9.21 -37.42 10.69
N ALA A 158 -8.07 -38.10 10.57
CA ALA A 158 -7.69 -39.16 11.52
C ALA A 158 -7.39 -38.61 12.94
N CYS A 159 -7.07 -37.33 13.05
CA CYS A 159 -6.86 -36.64 14.32
C CYS A 159 -8.08 -35.85 14.79
N LEU A 160 -9.19 -35.90 14.03
CA LEU A 160 -10.40 -35.14 14.29
C LEU A 160 -11.46 -36.03 14.94
N THR A 161 -12.10 -35.53 15.99
CA THR A 161 -13.26 -36.15 16.64
C THR A 161 -14.40 -35.15 16.70
N SER A 162 -15.57 -35.52 16.19
CA SER A 162 -16.78 -34.71 16.34
C SER A 162 -17.27 -34.76 17.79
N LEU A 163 -17.49 -33.59 18.39
CA LEU A 163 -18.11 -33.43 19.71
C LEU A 163 -19.62 -33.14 19.59
N GLY A 164 -20.15 -33.11 18.36
CA GLY A 164 -21.54 -32.79 18.07
C GLY A 164 -21.79 -31.29 17.84
N ALA A 165 -22.92 -30.97 17.21
CA ALA A 165 -23.36 -29.58 16.99
C ALA A 165 -22.32 -28.66 16.30
N GLY A 166 -21.47 -29.18 15.41
CA GLY A 166 -20.43 -28.40 14.72
C GLY A 166 -19.17 -28.13 15.56
N LEU A 167 -19.08 -28.68 16.78
CA LEU A 167 -17.88 -28.66 17.59
C LEU A 167 -17.00 -29.87 17.27
N TYR A 168 -15.70 -29.62 17.09
CA TYR A 168 -14.72 -30.66 16.79
C TYR A 168 -13.52 -30.55 17.71
N ARG A 169 -12.93 -31.69 18.04
CA ARG A 169 -11.63 -31.80 18.71
C ARG A 169 -10.59 -32.30 17.73
N TYR A 170 -9.53 -31.52 17.54
CA TYR A 170 -8.31 -31.97 16.89
C TYR A 170 -7.28 -32.36 17.96
N THR A 171 -6.81 -33.60 17.95
CA THR A 171 -5.72 -34.06 18.85
C THR A 171 -4.45 -34.22 18.04
N LEU A 172 -3.37 -33.50 18.39
CA LEU A 172 -2.09 -33.66 17.70
C LEU A 172 -1.62 -35.12 17.77
N SER A 173 -1.04 -35.61 16.66
CA SER A 173 -0.64 -37.02 16.54
C SER A 173 0.46 -37.44 17.53
N LYS A 174 1.19 -36.47 18.08
CA LYS A 174 2.27 -36.68 19.06
C LYS A 174 2.13 -35.69 20.22
N PRO A 175 2.58 -36.08 21.43
CA PRO A 175 2.84 -35.10 22.49
C PRO A 175 3.95 -34.13 22.05
N LEU A 176 4.02 -32.93 22.66
CA LEU A 176 5.03 -31.93 22.31
C LEU A 176 6.47 -32.46 22.46
N THR A 177 6.71 -33.30 23.46
CA THR A 177 8.00 -33.98 23.70
C THR A 177 8.31 -35.10 22.71
N GLY A 178 7.34 -35.50 21.88
CA GLY A 178 7.48 -36.54 20.86
C GLY A 178 7.91 -36.02 19.48
N TYR A 179 7.97 -34.70 19.28
CA TYR A 179 8.57 -34.11 18.09
C TYR A 179 10.10 -34.06 18.22
N SER A 180 10.79 -34.11 17.09
CA SER A 180 12.26 -34.11 17.05
C SER A 180 12.84 -32.93 17.82
N GLN A 181 13.74 -33.21 18.76
CA GLN A 181 14.47 -32.21 19.52
C GLN A 181 15.83 -31.99 18.86
N PHE A 182 16.27 -30.74 18.78
CA PHE A 182 17.47 -30.38 18.03
C PHE A 182 18.43 -29.56 18.89
N THR A 183 19.72 -29.88 18.79
CA THR A 183 20.77 -29.11 19.47
C THR A 183 20.77 -27.67 18.95
N GLY A 184 20.58 -26.69 19.83
CA GLY A 184 20.59 -25.26 19.49
C GLY A 184 19.21 -24.61 19.33
N ILE A 185 18.12 -25.38 19.42
CA ILE A 185 16.75 -24.85 19.47
C ILE A 185 16.08 -25.34 20.75
N ASP A 186 15.60 -24.42 21.59
CA ASP A 186 14.84 -24.77 22.78
C ASP A 186 13.34 -24.97 22.45
N THR A 187 12.96 -26.23 22.24
CA THR A 187 11.55 -26.66 22.11
C THR A 187 10.95 -27.22 23.39
N GLN A 188 11.55 -26.96 24.57
CA GLN A 188 10.98 -27.43 25.84
C GLN A 188 9.64 -26.74 26.14
N TYR A 189 8.71 -27.53 26.67
CA TYR A 189 7.41 -27.03 27.08
C TYR A 189 7.50 -26.24 28.40
N SER A 190 6.89 -25.06 28.43
CA SER A 190 6.76 -24.22 29.63
C SER A 190 5.35 -23.67 29.72
N ALA A 191 4.57 -24.15 30.69
CA ALA A 191 3.14 -23.85 30.78
C ALA A 191 2.83 -22.36 31.06
N ASP A 192 3.80 -21.61 31.58
CA ASP A 192 3.64 -20.20 31.95
C ASP A 192 3.84 -19.24 30.76
N LEU A 193 4.39 -19.72 29.65
CA LEU A 193 4.59 -18.91 28.45
C LEU A 193 3.31 -18.84 27.61
N THR A 194 3.12 -17.70 26.93
CA THR A 194 2.12 -17.57 25.88
C THR A 194 2.37 -18.61 24.77
N HIS A 195 1.33 -19.34 24.40
CA HIS A 195 1.31 -20.28 23.28
C HIS A 195 0.34 -19.81 22.21
N ARG A 196 0.60 -20.22 20.96
CA ARG A 196 -0.29 -20.01 19.82
C ARG A 196 -0.64 -21.33 19.17
N ILE A 197 -1.93 -21.57 18.95
CA ILE A 197 -2.41 -22.53 17.95
C ILE A 197 -2.61 -21.79 16.63
N TYR A 198 -2.19 -22.40 15.53
CA TYR A 198 -2.59 -22.01 14.17
C TYR A 198 -3.41 -23.14 13.54
N LEU A 199 -4.52 -22.80 12.91
CA LEU A 199 -5.41 -23.73 12.21
C LEU A 199 -5.56 -23.27 10.75
N GLU A 200 -5.26 -24.15 9.81
CA GLU A 200 -5.62 -24.01 8.40
C GLU A 200 -6.64 -25.08 8.00
N LEU A 201 -7.71 -24.71 7.31
CA LEU A 201 -8.76 -25.63 6.88
C LEU A 201 -9.32 -25.23 5.51
N LYS A 202 -9.39 -26.21 4.61
CA LYS A 202 -10.14 -26.15 3.35
C LYS A 202 -10.72 -27.54 3.11
N PRO A 203 -12.06 -27.70 3.07
CA PRO A 203 -12.65 -29.03 3.10
C PRO A 203 -12.42 -29.81 1.80
N PHE A 204 -12.61 -29.18 0.64
CA PHE A 204 -12.49 -29.81 -0.67
C PHE A 204 -11.48 -29.08 -1.56
N ALA A 205 -10.85 -29.77 -2.51
CA ALA A 205 -9.87 -29.15 -3.41
C ALA A 205 -10.45 -27.96 -4.21
N ASN A 206 -11.73 -28.08 -4.62
CA ASN A 206 -12.48 -27.07 -5.36
C ASN A 206 -13.25 -26.07 -4.48
N SER A 207 -13.10 -26.11 -3.15
CA SER A 207 -13.73 -25.13 -2.26
C SER A 207 -13.36 -23.69 -2.66
N PRO A 208 -14.34 -22.78 -2.76
CA PRO A 208 -14.07 -21.36 -3.00
C PRO A 208 -13.17 -20.78 -1.92
N ILE A 209 -12.14 -20.06 -2.34
CA ILE A 209 -11.10 -19.55 -1.43
C ILE A 209 -11.64 -18.44 -0.52
N ASP A 210 -12.47 -17.56 -1.06
CA ASP A 210 -13.06 -16.42 -0.38
C ASP A 210 -14.07 -16.81 0.70
N THR A 211 -14.79 -17.92 0.53
CA THR A 211 -15.86 -18.31 1.46
C THR A 211 -15.56 -19.55 2.29
N GLN A 212 -14.65 -20.43 1.86
CA GLN A 212 -14.44 -21.73 2.51
C GLN A 212 -12.99 -22.02 2.93
N LEU A 213 -12.02 -21.14 2.63
CA LEU A 213 -10.67 -21.25 3.17
C LEU A 213 -10.59 -20.55 4.53
N ILE A 214 -10.13 -21.28 5.53
CA ILE A 214 -9.97 -20.78 6.90
C ILE A 214 -8.50 -20.78 7.27
N ASN A 215 -8.04 -19.66 7.82
CA ASN A 215 -6.83 -19.56 8.63
C ASN A 215 -7.22 -18.88 9.95
N GLY A 216 -6.85 -19.45 11.08
CA GLY A 216 -7.14 -18.90 12.40
C GLY A 216 -6.01 -19.12 13.36
N VAL A 217 -5.89 -18.22 14.35
CA VAL A 217 -4.94 -18.36 15.45
C VAL A 217 -5.64 -18.21 16.79
N TYR A 218 -5.08 -18.83 17.82
CA TYR A 218 -5.56 -18.72 19.19
C TYR A 218 -4.38 -18.67 20.16
N ASP A 219 -4.26 -17.55 20.88
CA ASP A 219 -3.18 -17.30 21.83
C ASP A 219 -3.68 -17.54 23.25
N PHE A 220 -2.99 -18.37 24.02
CA PHE A 220 -3.38 -18.78 25.37
C PHE A 220 -2.18 -19.04 26.28
N VAL A 221 -2.39 -19.02 27.59
CA VAL A 221 -1.39 -19.46 28.58
C VAL A 221 -1.82 -20.82 29.13
N PRO A 222 -1.09 -21.92 28.85
CA PRO A 222 -1.49 -23.26 29.27
C PRO A 222 -1.72 -23.40 30.78
N ALA A 223 -0.91 -22.74 31.63
CA ALA A 223 -1.01 -22.83 33.09
C ALA A 223 -2.35 -22.29 33.63
N THR A 224 -2.97 -21.32 32.95
CA THR A 224 -4.26 -20.73 33.35
C THR A 224 -5.42 -21.21 32.48
N GLY A 225 -5.14 -21.75 31.29
CA GLY A 225 -6.13 -22.09 30.26
C GLY A 225 -6.82 -20.87 29.64
N GLN A 226 -6.36 -19.65 29.95
CA GLN A 226 -7.00 -18.41 29.52
C GLN A 226 -6.40 -17.89 28.22
N THR A 227 -7.24 -17.22 27.43
CA THR A 227 -6.80 -16.40 26.30
C THR A 227 -5.84 -15.32 26.77
N VAL A 228 -4.81 -15.08 25.99
CA VAL A 228 -3.78 -14.07 26.30
C VAL A 228 -4.35 -12.67 26.08
N ALA A 229 -4.08 -11.76 27.03
CA ALA A 229 -4.39 -10.35 26.87
C ALA A 229 -3.62 -9.77 25.67
N ALA A 230 -4.18 -8.78 24.98
CA ALA A 230 -3.63 -8.31 23.71
C ALA A 230 -2.15 -7.90 23.80
N ASP A 231 -1.71 -7.35 24.94
CA ASP A 231 -0.36 -6.88 25.25
C ASP A 231 0.66 -8.00 25.57
N MET A 232 0.19 -9.18 25.97
CA MET A 232 1.01 -10.35 26.33
C MET A 232 1.29 -11.30 25.15
N GLY A 233 0.80 -10.95 23.95
CA GLY A 233 1.03 -11.70 22.71
C GLY A 233 2.17 -11.13 21.86
N ARG A 234 2.17 -11.53 20.58
CA ARG A 234 3.02 -10.92 19.55
C ARG A 234 2.24 -10.75 18.26
N LYS A 235 1.74 -9.53 18.05
CA LYS A 235 1.17 -9.05 16.78
C LYS A 235 1.82 -7.71 16.48
N VAL A 236 2.76 -7.70 15.52
CA VAL A 236 3.55 -6.51 15.16
C VAL A 236 2.98 -5.78 13.95
N ILE A 237 2.27 -6.50 13.09
CA ILE A 237 1.69 -6.01 11.84
C ILE A 237 0.19 -6.27 11.88
N ALA A 238 -0.60 -5.27 11.47
CA ALA A 238 -2.02 -5.42 11.16
C ALA A 238 -2.16 -5.38 9.62
N PRO A 239 -2.36 -6.52 8.94
CA PRO A 239 -2.36 -6.60 7.48
C PRO A 239 -3.34 -5.65 6.78
N GLU A 240 -4.51 -5.42 7.39
CA GLU A 240 -5.55 -4.53 6.88
C GLU A 240 -5.07 -3.08 6.78
N GLN A 241 -4.23 -2.67 7.73
CA GLN A 241 -3.67 -1.32 7.75
C GLN A 241 -2.34 -1.25 7.02
N ALA A 242 -1.52 -2.31 7.03
CA ALA A 242 -0.13 -2.30 6.58
C ALA A 242 0.11 -2.91 5.20
N CYS A 243 -0.55 -4.03 4.87
CA CYS A 243 -0.29 -4.80 3.66
C CYS A 243 -1.29 -4.46 2.56
N PHE A 244 -2.58 -4.46 2.90
CA PHE A 244 -3.69 -4.27 1.95
C PHE A 244 -3.87 -2.82 1.48
N ARG A 245 -3.05 -1.90 1.97
CA ARG A 245 -2.87 -0.56 1.38
C ARG A 245 -2.19 -0.62 0.00
N CYS A 246 -1.42 -1.69 -0.26
CA CYS A 246 -0.75 -1.92 -1.54
C CYS A 246 -1.26 -3.21 -2.21
N HIS A 247 -1.34 -4.28 -1.43
CA HIS A 247 -1.70 -5.60 -1.94
C HIS A 247 -3.20 -5.80 -2.07
N ASN A 248 -3.60 -6.69 -2.99
CA ASN A 248 -5.00 -7.08 -3.10
C ASN A 248 -5.43 -7.93 -1.90
N ALA A 249 -6.49 -7.50 -1.21
CA ALA A 249 -7.12 -8.23 -0.11
C ALA A 249 -8.08 -9.33 -0.60
N ASP A 250 -8.49 -9.30 -1.86
CA ASP A 250 -9.36 -10.32 -2.45
C ASP A 250 -8.58 -11.63 -2.67
N LEU A 251 -8.80 -12.59 -1.77
CA LEU A 251 -8.19 -13.91 -1.85
C LEU A 251 -8.71 -14.75 -3.03
N ALA A 252 -9.82 -14.39 -3.68
CA ALA A 252 -10.27 -15.06 -4.90
C ALA A 252 -9.49 -14.60 -6.14
N ASN A 253 -8.89 -13.40 -6.11
CA ASN A 253 -8.13 -12.86 -7.24
C ASN A 253 -6.87 -13.70 -7.49
N THR A 254 -6.80 -14.39 -8.62
CA THR A 254 -5.70 -15.32 -8.91
C THR A 254 -4.36 -14.67 -9.19
N ASP A 255 -4.36 -13.37 -9.51
CA ASP A 255 -3.20 -12.70 -10.09
C ASP A 255 -2.39 -11.94 -9.02
N THR A 256 -3.04 -11.33 -8.03
CA THR A 256 -2.38 -10.37 -7.12
C THR A 256 -2.69 -10.54 -5.62
N ARG A 257 -3.30 -11.65 -5.22
CA ARG A 257 -3.62 -11.95 -3.81
C ARG A 257 -2.39 -12.30 -2.96
N LEU A 258 -2.42 -11.93 -1.69
CA LEU A 258 -1.49 -12.46 -0.68
C LEU A 258 -1.95 -13.82 -0.14
N LEU A 259 -1.88 -14.84 -1.00
CA LEU A 259 -2.23 -16.21 -0.67
C LEU A 259 -1.11 -17.18 -1.08
N MET A 260 -0.44 -17.75 -0.08
CA MET A 260 0.80 -18.48 -0.24
C MET A 260 0.62 -20.00 -0.12
N HIS A 261 1.69 -20.73 -0.46
CA HIS A 261 1.84 -22.18 -0.26
C HIS A 261 0.73 -23.04 -0.88
N GLY A 262 0.43 -22.81 -2.16
CA GLY A 262 -0.56 -23.62 -2.89
C GLY A 262 -2.00 -23.21 -2.61
N SER A 263 -2.23 -21.91 -2.38
CA SER A 263 -3.55 -21.32 -2.12
C SER A 263 -4.17 -21.66 -0.75
N LYS A 264 -3.36 -21.72 0.31
CA LYS A 264 -3.80 -22.19 1.64
C LYS A 264 -3.52 -21.23 2.80
N ARG A 265 -2.54 -20.34 2.67
CA ARG A 265 -2.04 -19.51 3.78
C ARG A 265 -2.13 -18.03 3.48
N PHE A 266 -2.88 -17.29 4.28
CA PHE A 266 -3.08 -15.84 4.12
C PHE A 266 -3.03 -15.07 5.45
N ALA A 267 -3.32 -15.72 6.59
CA ALA A 267 -3.27 -15.04 7.88
C ALA A 267 -1.83 -14.81 8.32
N PHE A 268 -1.43 -13.55 8.45
CA PHE A 268 -0.07 -13.15 8.83
C PHE A 268 0.39 -13.79 10.15
N GLU A 269 -0.50 -13.85 11.13
CA GLU A 269 -0.25 -14.48 12.45
C GLU A 269 0.01 -15.98 12.37
N GLY A 270 -0.45 -16.64 11.30
CA GLY A 270 -0.14 -18.03 10.99
C GLY A 270 1.23 -18.16 10.32
N CYS A 271 1.61 -17.22 9.46
CA CYS A 271 2.91 -17.21 8.79
C CYS A 271 4.06 -17.26 9.80
N VAL A 272 3.99 -16.45 10.86
CA VAL A 272 5.04 -16.36 11.90
C VAL A 272 5.17 -17.61 12.79
N VAL A 273 4.28 -18.60 12.66
CA VAL A 273 4.47 -19.92 13.31
C VAL A 273 5.52 -20.75 12.56
N CYS A 274 5.65 -20.57 11.25
CA CYS A 274 6.63 -21.27 10.41
C CYS A 274 7.82 -20.39 10.03
N HIS A 275 7.58 -19.10 9.75
CA HIS A 275 8.59 -18.13 9.37
C HIS A 275 9.24 -17.50 10.60
N THR A 276 10.01 -18.32 11.31
CA THR A 276 10.67 -18.00 12.59
C THR A 276 12.11 -17.54 12.38
N THR A 277 12.70 -16.89 13.40
CA THR A 277 14.07 -16.33 13.35
C THR A 277 15.17 -17.34 13.07
N TYR A 278 14.89 -18.63 13.26
CA TYR A 278 15.85 -19.72 13.10
C TYR A 278 15.60 -20.59 11.86
N SER A 279 14.50 -20.34 11.13
CA SER A 279 14.17 -21.13 9.94
C SER A 279 14.96 -20.64 8.73
N GLY A 280 15.40 -21.56 7.86
CA GLY A 280 16.23 -21.26 6.70
C GLY A 280 15.90 -22.12 5.48
N ASP A 281 16.20 -21.60 4.29
CA ASP A 281 16.16 -22.33 3.02
C ASP A 281 17.49 -23.11 2.85
N PRO A 282 17.48 -24.45 2.83
CA PRO A 282 18.70 -25.22 2.71
C PRO A 282 19.38 -25.06 1.36
N GLU A 283 18.65 -24.75 0.29
CA GLU A 283 19.22 -24.62 -1.04
C GLU A 283 19.97 -23.30 -1.28
N THR A 284 19.57 -22.23 -0.58
CA THR A 284 20.17 -20.89 -0.71
C THR A 284 20.83 -20.39 0.57
N GLY A 285 20.68 -21.08 1.69
CA GLY A 285 21.12 -20.61 3.00
C GLY A 285 20.41 -19.34 3.51
N ASN A 286 19.43 -18.81 2.78
CA ASN A 286 18.72 -17.60 3.16
C ASN A 286 17.76 -17.86 4.32
N SER A 287 17.66 -16.90 5.24
CA SER A 287 16.71 -16.94 6.35
C SER A 287 15.26 -16.94 5.83
N LEU A 288 14.41 -17.75 6.46
CA LEU A 288 12.96 -17.79 6.28
C LEU A 288 12.23 -16.98 7.35
N ASP A 289 12.93 -16.21 8.18
CA ASP A 289 12.31 -15.32 9.16
C ASP A 289 11.34 -14.35 8.48
N MET A 290 10.16 -14.15 9.06
CA MET A 290 9.13 -13.30 8.45
C MET A 290 9.62 -11.86 8.25
N ALA A 291 10.48 -11.35 9.14
CA ALA A 291 11.10 -10.03 8.99
C ALA A 291 12.04 -9.99 7.78
N THR A 292 12.92 -10.98 7.63
CA THR A 292 13.83 -11.09 6.48
C THR A 292 13.08 -11.22 5.17
N LEU A 293 12.08 -12.11 5.11
CA LEU A 293 11.24 -12.26 3.92
C LEU A 293 10.60 -10.94 3.53
N ALA A 294 9.93 -10.27 4.47
CA ALA A 294 9.29 -9.00 4.19
C ALA A 294 10.32 -7.94 3.75
N HIS A 295 11.39 -7.71 4.51
CA HIS A 295 12.36 -6.67 4.17
C HIS A 295 13.08 -6.95 2.84
N GLN A 296 13.64 -8.14 2.65
CA GLN A 296 14.48 -8.42 1.48
C GLN A 296 13.68 -8.61 0.19
N ILE A 297 12.42 -9.08 0.24
CA ILE A 297 11.54 -9.11 -0.94
C ILE A 297 11.27 -7.67 -1.40
N HIS A 298 10.88 -6.76 -0.49
CA HIS A 298 10.59 -5.37 -0.86
C HIS A 298 11.85 -4.56 -1.20
N GLN A 299 13.03 -4.95 -0.70
CA GLN A 299 14.32 -4.39 -1.12
C GLN A 299 14.82 -4.96 -2.46
N ALA A 300 14.11 -5.92 -3.06
CA ALA A 300 14.55 -6.61 -4.26
C ALA A 300 15.91 -7.31 -4.11
N LYS A 301 16.11 -8.01 -2.98
CA LYS A 301 17.36 -8.74 -2.66
C LYS A 301 17.16 -10.22 -2.36
N TYR A 302 15.92 -10.69 -2.29
CA TYR A 302 15.63 -12.05 -1.81
C TYR A 302 15.51 -13.09 -2.92
N GLN A 303 16.00 -14.29 -2.64
CA GLN A 303 15.78 -15.49 -3.46
C GLN A 303 15.54 -16.68 -2.55
N ILE A 304 14.77 -17.65 -3.03
CA ILE A 304 14.48 -18.88 -2.31
C ILE A 304 14.20 -20.01 -3.29
N VAL A 305 14.66 -21.22 -2.99
CA VAL A 305 14.20 -22.42 -3.70
C VAL A 305 13.05 -23.03 -2.91
N GLY A 306 11.87 -23.04 -3.53
CA GLY A 306 10.65 -23.52 -2.89
C GLY A 306 10.27 -24.94 -3.31
N TYR A 307 8.98 -25.23 -3.15
CA TYR A 307 8.38 -26.53 -3.44
C TYR A 307 8.76 -27.05 -4.85
N LYS A 308 9.16 -28.33 -4.94
CA LYS A 308 9.62 -28.98 -6.18
C LYS A 308 10.86 -28.34 -6.82
N GLY A 309 11.72 -27.68 -6.03
CA GLY A 309 12.98 -27.11 -6.51
C GLY A 309 12.81 -25.86 -7.37
N GLN A 310 11.66 -25.19 -7.30
CA GLN A 310 11.40 -23.97 -8.06
C GLN A 310 12.12 -22.79 -7.43
N LEU A 311 12.97 -22.10 -8.20
CA LEU A 311 13.61 -20.86 -7.77
C LEU A 311 12.60 -19.71 -7.87
N TYR A 312 12.34 -19.06 -6.75
CA TYR A 312 11.63 -17.80 -6.67
C TYR A 312 12.65 -16.68 -6.50
N ASP A 313 12.73 -15.80 -7.49
CA ASP A 313 13.67 -14.68 -7.53
C ASP A 313 12.91 -13.35 -7.40
N TYR A 314 13.07 -12.67 -6.27
CA TYR A 314 12.41 -11.40 -5.97
C TYR A 314 13.29 -10.18 -6.27
N ARG A 315 14.45 -10.36 -6.92
CA ARG A 315 15.40 -9.27 -7.16
C ARG A 315 14.96 -8.24 -8.21
N ASN A 316 13.81 -8.45 -8.85
CA ASN A 316 13.19 -7.51 -9.79
C ASN A 316 11.96 -6.80 -9.21
N VAL A 317 11.66 -6.95 -7.91
CA VAL A 317 10.56 -6.24 -7.26
C VAL A 317 10.77 -4.73 -7.35
N THR A 318 9.75 -4.00 -7.78
CA THR A 318 9.74 -2.54 -7.86
C THR A 318 8.91 -1.96 -6.71
N TYR A 319 9.51 -1.79 -5.54
CA TYR A 319 8.81 -1.23 -4.39
C TYR A 319 8.43 0.24 -4.61
N PRO A 320 7.17 0.66 -4.37
CA PRO A 320 6.69 1.99 -4.73
C PRO A 320 7.08 3.12 -3.75
N GLY A 321 7.65 2.80 -2.60
CA GLY A 321 8.07 3.74 -1.54
C GLY A 321 9.57 3.76 -1.24
N ASP A 322 9.96 4.35 -0.11
CA ASP A 322 11.30 4.38 0.47
C ASP A 322 11.41 3.35 1.60
N MET A 323 12.43 2.49 1.51
CA MET A 323 12.72 1.45 2.51
C MET A 323 13.04 2.00 3.90
N THR A 324 13.40 3.27 4.01
CA THR A 324 13.68 3.93 5.29
C THR A 324 12.41 4.44 6.00
N GLN A 325 11.25 4.48 5.32
CA GLN A 325 9.98 4.91 5.92
C GLN A 325 9.20 3.72 6.49
N CYS A 326 9.59 3.29 7.70
CA CYS A 326 9.04 2.10 8.36
C CYS A 326 7.50 2.12 8.50
N GLN A 327 6.88 3.31 8.62
CA GLN A 327 5.43 3.50 8.74
C GLN A 327 4.63 3.08 7.49
N GLN A 328 5.31 2.69 6.41
CA GLN A 328 4.63 2.03 5.30
C GLN A 328 4.07 0.66 5.71
N CYS A 329 4.76 -0.06 6.62
CA CYS A 329 4.32 -1.36 7.14
C CYS A 329 4.09 -1.37 8.67
N HIS A 330 4.95 -0.69 9.43
CA HIS A 330 4.89 -0.61 10.88
C HIS A 330 4.03 0.57 11.33
N ILE A 331 2.72 0.35 11.40
CA ILE A 331 1.75 1.39 11.72
C ILE A 331 1.72 1.59 13.24
N PRO A 332 2.05 2.78 13.76
CA PRO A 332 1.97 3.06 15.18
C PRO A 332 0.57 2.73 15.73
N ASP A 333 0.54 2.07 16.88
CA ASP A 333 -0.67 1.73 17.64
C ASP A 333 -1.71 0.85 16.91
N ALA A 334 -1.39 0.32 15.72
CA ALA A 334 -2.29 -0.57 14.98
C ALA A 334 -2.48 -1.93 15.68
N THR A 335 -1.55 -2.30 16.54
CA THR A 335 -1.57 -3.52 17.37
C THR A 335 -0.89 -3.22 18.71
N ALA A 336 -1.18 -4.02 19.75
CA ALA A 336 -0.57 -3.83 21.07
C ALA A 336 0.97 -3.97 21.07
N GLN A 337 1.55 -4.66 20.08
CA GLN A 337 3.00 -4.80 19.92
C GLN A 337 3.54 -4.09 18.66
N SER A 338 2.85 -3.08 18.15
CA SER A 338 3.34 -2.32 16.98
C SER A 338 4.73 -1.74 17.22
N GLY A 339 5.02 -1.32 18.46
CA GLY A 339 6.32 -0.77 18.87
C GLY A 339 7.48 -1.78 18.91
N ASN A 340 7.25 -3.08 18.67
CA ASN A 340 8.33 -4.06 18.65
C ASN A 340 9.33 -3.86 17.50
N ASN A 341 8.97 -3.08 16.48
CA ASN A 341 9.88 -2.67 15.41
C ASN A 341 11.00 -1.72 15.91
N ASN A 342 10.80 -1.09 17.07
CA ASN A 342 11.79 -0.23 17.73
C ASN A 342 12.82 -1.03 18.54
N ILE A 343 12.62 -2.34 18.71
CA ILE A 343 13.52 -3.22 19.45
C ILE A 343 14.47 -3.86 18.44
N PRO A 344 15.80 -3.73 18.62
CA PRO A 344 16.77 -4.26 17.66
C PRO A 344 16.69 -5.79 17.59
N SER A 345 16.68 -6.31 16.37
CA SER A 345 16.74 -7.75 16.08
C SER A 345 17.97 -8.03 15.23
N GLN A 346 18.66 -9.13 15.54
CA GLN A 346 19.91 -9.48 14.88
C GLN A 346 19.74 -9.62 13.36
N THR A 347 18.74 -10.39 12.93
CA THR A 347 18.48 -10.66 11.51
C THR A 347 17.86 -9.43 10.84
N ALA A 348 16.86 -8.81 11.46
CA ALA A 348 16.13 -7.69 10.86
C ALA A 348 17.02 -6.47 10.60
N CYS A 349 17.96 -6.17 11.50
CA CYS A 349 18.89 -5.06 11.28
C CYS A 349 19.88 -5.37 10.15
N LEU A 350 20.41 -6.60 10.08
CA LEU A 350 21.32 -7.01 9.02
C LEU A 350 20.68 -6.98 7.63
N ASP A 351 19.37 -7.25 7.52
CA ASP A 351 18.66 -7.21 6.23
C ASP A 351 18.81 -5.87 5.50
N CYS A 352 18.94 -4.77 6.25
CA CYS A 352 19.21 -3.44 5.70
C CYS A 352 20.69 -3.04 5.76
N HIS A 353 21.38 -3.39 6.86
CA HIS A 353 22.68 -2.80 7.20
C HIS A 353 23.91 -3.64 6.79
N GLN A 354 23.75 -4.65 5.93
CA GLN A 354 24.88 -5.41 5.38
C GLN A 354 25.90 -4.53 4.63
N ALA A 355 25.46 -3.43 4.01
CA ALA A 355 26.36 -2.54 3.26
C ALA A 355 27.35 -1.77 4.16
N GLN A 356 27.10 -1.70 5.47
CA GLN A 356 27.95 -1.02 6.45
C GLN A 356 28.95 -1.97 7.11
N ILE A 357 29.02 -3.25 6.70
CA ILE A 357 29.99 -4.21 7.23
C ILE A 357 31.42 -3.71 6.95
N PRO A 358 32.23 -3.43 7.99
CA PRO A 358 33.60 -2.98 7.80
C PRO A 358 34.52 -4.14 7.39
N THR A 359 35.69 -3.82 6.86
CA THR A 359 36.65 -4.84 6.37
C THR A 359 37.22 -5.73 7.48
N ASP A 360 37.25 -5.23 8.72
CA ASP A 360 37.71 -5.92 9.93
C ASP A 360 36.56 -6.57 10.72
N TRP A 361 35.38 -6.72 10.09
CA TRP A 361 34.21 -7.31 10.74
C TRP A 361 34.49 -8.71 11.25
N ASN A 362 34.23 -8.93 12.53
CA ASN A 362 34.42 -10.23 13.20
C ASN A 362 33.35 -11.28 12.86
N GLY A 363 32.48 -11.02 11.89
CA GLY A 363 31.40 -11.91 11.47
C GLY A 363 30.17 -11.91 12.39
N THR A 364 30.13 -11.08 13.43
CA THR A 364 29.01 -11.03 14.38
C THR A 364 28.17 -9.77 14.24
N VAL A 365 26.86 -9.90 14.45
CA VAL A 365 25.93 -8.76 14.49
C VAL A 365 26.38 -7.69 15.48
N ALA A 366 26.79 -8.10 16.69
CA ALA A 366 27.30 -7.20 17.71
C ALA A 366 28.55 -6.45 17.22
N GLY A 367 29.48 -7.12 16.53
CA GLY A 367 30.67 -6.50 15.97
C GLY A 367 30.39 -5.40 14.94
N LEU A 368 29.26 -5.47 14.22
CA LEU A 368 28.82 -4.39 13.35
C LEU A 368 28.13 -3.27 14.15
N PHE A 369 27.03 -3.59 14.85
CA PHE A 369 26.15 -2.56 15.42
C PHE A 369 26.71 -1.88 16.68
N HIS A 370 27.69 -2.49 17.35
CA HIS A 370 28.42 -1.83 18.45
C HIS A 370 29.65 -1.05 17.97
N ASN A 371 29.90 -0.97 16.66
CA ASN A 371 30.91 -0.06 16.14
C ASN A 371 30.44 1.40 16.29
N ARG A 372 31.10 2.13 17.19
CA ARG A 372 30.75 3.52 17.57
C ARG A 372 31.02 4.53 16.46
N GLU A 373 31.89 4.19 15.51
CA GLU A 373 32.21 5.05 14.37
C GLU A 373 31.12 4.94 13.30
N ILE A 374 30.67 3.71 13.01
CA ILE A 374 29.62 3.46 12.01
C ILE A 374 28.26 4.01 12.48
N PHE A 375 27.93 3.85 13.77
CA PHE A 375 26.63 4.25 14.34
C PHE A 375 26.75 5.37 15.38
N ALA A 376 27.59 6.37 15.10
CA ALA A 376 27.91 7.45 16.05
C ALA A 376 26.68 8.18 16.62
N ASN A 377 25.66 8.45 15.79
CA ASN A 377 24.44 9.16 16.21
C ASN A 377 23.63 8.37 17.25
N ALA A 378 23.50 7.06 17.08
CA ALA A 378 22.81 6.21 18.04
C ALA A 378 23.58 6.16 19.36
N TRP A 379 24.91 5.99 19.28
CA TRP A 379 25.79 5.98 20.45
C TRP A 379 25.84 7.31 21.22
N ALA A 380 25.56 8.44 20.56
CA ALA A 380 25.41 9.72 21.24
C ALA A 380 24.23 9.74 22.24
N GLN A 381 23.22 8.90 22.02
CA GLN A 381 22.10 8.68 22.94
C GLN A 381 22.35 7.54 23.95
N GLY A 382 23.57 7.00 23.98
CA GLY A 382 23.92 5.82 24.77
C GLY A 382 23.26 4.54 24.26
N CYS A 383 23.15 3.53 25.13
CA CYS A 383 22.54 2.24 24.77
C CYS A 383 21.10 2.40 24.27
N SER A 384 20.38 3.38 24.81
CA SER A 384 18.97 3.60 24.55
C SER A 384 18.66 4.31 23.23
N GLY A 385 19.69 4.76 22.51
CA GLY A 385 19.57 5.08 21.09
C GLY A 385 19.26 3.87 20.21
N CYS A 386 19.56 2.66 20.67
CA CYS A 386 19.21 1.42 19.97
C CYS A 386 18.23 0.57 20.77
N HIS A 387 18.48 0.37 22.06
CA HIS A 387 17.73 -0.54 22.92
C HIS A 387 16.71 0.23 23.78
N PRO A 388 15.40 0.11 23.50
CA PRO A 388 14.39 0.89 24.23
C PRO A 388 14.50 0.79 25.76
N ASP A 389 14.40 1.93 26.45
CA ASP A 389 14.31 2.01 27.90
C ASP A 389 13.39 3.17 28.34
N SER A 390 13.37 3.50 29.64
CA SER A 390 12.53 4.59 30.15
C SER A 390 12.95 6.00 29.69
N THR A 391 14.20 6.18 29.22
CA THR A 391 14.71 7.45 28.70
C THR A 391 14.40 7.62 27.21
N HIS A 392 14.56 6.54 26.44
CA HIS A 392 14.29 6.50 25.01
C HIS A 392 13.44 5.26 24.69
N PRO A 393 12.11 5.31 24.90
CA PRO A 393 11.22 4.16 24.69
C PRO A 393 11.08 3.75 23.22
N GLU A 394 11.56 4.59 22.29
CA GLU A 394 11.52 4.31 20.86
C GLU A 394 12.81 3.68 20.31
N GLY A 395 13.88 3.54 21.10
CA GLY A 395 15.14 2.92 20.65
C GLY A 395 15.58 3.40 19.27
N VAL A 396 15.82 2.45 18.35
CA VAL A 396 16.20 2.75 16.95
C VAL A 396 15.15 3.57 16.18
N GLY A 397 13.88 3.54 16.62
CA GLY A 397 12.79 4.32 16.05
C GLY A 397 13.01 5.83 16.15
N LEU A 398 13.85 6.30 17.07
CA LEU A 398 14.26 7.71 17.15
C LEU A 398 14.90 8.19 15.84
N PHE A 399 15.67 7.33 15.18
CA PHE A 399 16.43 7.67 13.99
C PHE A 399 15.68 7.35 12.70
N HIS A 400 15.06 6.18 12.63
CA HIS A 400 14.33 5.76 11.43
C HIS A 400 13.05 6.59 11.20
N ASN A 401 12.39 7.03 12.28
CA ASN A 401 11.16 7.80 12.19
C ASN A 401 11.39 9.32 12.18
N ALA A 402 12.64 9.77 12.33
CA ALA A 402 13.02 11.18 12.45
C ALA A 402 12.51 12.02 11.28
N THR A 403 12.75 11.55 10.05
CA THR A 403 12.37 12.25 8.80
C THR A 403 10.85 12.48 8.74
N VAL A 404 10.06 11.43 8.97
CA VAL A 404 8.60 11.47 8.88
C VAL A 404 7.98 12.32 10.00
N LYS A 405 8.49 12.19 11.23
CA LYS A 405 8.05 13.01 12.37
C LYS A 405 8.32 14.49 12.15
N THR A 406 9.53 14.82 11.69
CA THR A 406 9.93 16.20 11.39
C THR A 406 9.08 16.80 10.29
N ALA A 407 8.88 16.09 9.19
CA ALA A 407 8.03 16.54 8.09
C ALA A 407 6.58 16.79 8.56
N THR A 408 5.99 15.83 9.29
CA THR A 408 4.61 15.94 9.82
C THR A 408 4.45 17.13 10.75
N LYS A 409 5.43 17.35 11.64
CA LYS A 409 5.43 18.49 12.55
C LYS A 409 5.52 19.82 11.79
N LEU A 410 6.47 19.96 10.87
CA LEU A 410 6.67 21.21 10.15
C LEU A 410 5.52 21.54 9.19
N VAL A 411 4.89 20.54 8.57
CA VAL A 411 3.67 20.72 7.76
C VAL A 411 2.54 21.37 8.57
N ASN A 412 2.41 21.01 9.85
CA ASN A 412 1.45 21.64 10.74
C ASN A 412 1.89 23.03 11.20
N ASP A 413 3.16 23.19 11.57
CA ASP A 413 3.70 24.46 12.10
C ASP A 413 3.68 25.60 11.06
N TYR A 414 3.94 25.30 9.79
CA TYR A 414 4.09 26.27 8.69
C TYR A 414 3.04 26.10 7.59
N GLN A 415 1.84 25.62 7.93
CA GLN A 415 0.77 25.39 6.97
C GLN A 415 0.53 26.60 6.05
N VAL A 416 0.53 26.35 4.74
CA VAL A 416 0.29 27.35 3.69
C VAL A 416 -1.17 27.27 3.22
N LYS A 417 -1.82 28.42 3.06
CA LYS A 417 -3.19 28.54 2.54
C LYS A 417 -3.32 29.74 1.61
N LEU A 418 -3.98 29.56 0.47
CA LEU A 418 -4.35 30.67 -0.42
C LEU A 418 -5.65 31.31 0.10
N LEU A 419 -5.62 32.62 0.37
CA LEU A 419 -6.78 33.38 0.87
C LEU A 419 -7.53 34.08 -0.26
N SER A 420 -6.81 34.66 -1.22
CA SER A 420 -7.40 35.35 -2.37
C SER A 420 -6.48 35.30 -3.59
N SER A 421 -7.07 35.45 -4.76
CA SER A 421 -6.37 35.60 -6.03
C SER A 421 -7.20 36.51 -6.93
N GLN A 422 -6.57 37.48 -7.59
CA GLN A 422 -7.23 38.35 -8.55
C GLN A 422 -6.27 38.70 -9.68
N LEU A 423 -6.49 38.11 -10.86
CA LEU A 423 -5.86 38.53 -12.11
C LEU A 423 -6.67 39.69 -12.71
N SER A 424 -5.99 40.79 -12.99
CA SER A 424 -6.52 41.93 -13.73
C SER A 424 -5.95 41.89 -15.15
N VAL A 425 -6.83 41.71 -16.13
CA VAL A 425 -6.47 41.70 -17.56
C VAL A 425 -6.04 43.09 -18.02
N GLU A 426 -6.70 44.14 -17.50
CA GLU A 426 -6.43 45.54 -17.87
C GLU A 426 -5.05 46.00 -17.40
N THR A 427 -4.70 45.69 -16.14
CA THR A 427 -3.42 46.09 -15.55
C THR A 427 -2.32 45.05 -15.75
N GLN A 428 -2.65 43.87 -16.29
CA GLN A 428 -1.72 42.74 -16.45
C GLN A 428 -1.04 42.35 -15.13
N THR A 429 -1.78 42.41 -14.03
CA THR A 429 -1.29 42.12 -12.68
C THR A 429 -2.08 41.02 -12.01
N LEU A 430 -1.41 40.16 -11.24
CA LEU A 430 -2.00 39.16 -10.37
C LEU A 430 -1.73 39.53 -8.92
N ALA A 431 -2.78 39.79 -8.15
CA ALA A 431 -2.71 40.00 -6.72
C ALA A 431 -3.12 38.70 -5.99
N VAL A 432 -2.31 38.25 -5.04
CA VAL A 432 -2.56 37.03 -4.26
C VAL A 432 -2.34 37.33 -2.78
N THR A 433 -3.22 36.85 -1.92
CA THR A 433 -2.97 36.81 -0.47
C THR A 433 -2.80 35.36 -0.03
N LEU A 434 -1.70 35.06 0.66
CA LEU A 434 -1.42 33.78 1.28
C LEU A 434 -1.42 33.93 2.81
N GLN A 435 -1.83 32.88 3.50
CA GLN A 435 -1.57 32.68 4.91
C GLN A 435 -0.48 31.62 5.05
N VAL A 436 0.54 31.91 5.85
CA VAL A 436 1.58 30.94 6.22
C VAL A 436 1.71 30.99 7.74
N GLN A 437 1.41 29.88 8.42
CA GLN A 437 1.50 29.82 9.87
C GLN A 437 2.94 30.09 10.33
N GLN A 438 3.09 30.76 11.49
CA GLN A 438 4.37 31.13 12.09
C GLN A 438 5.28 32.01 11.18
N MET A 439 4.69 32.69 10.19
CA MET A 439 5.41 33.58 9.27
C MET A 439 5.14 35.05 9.61
N GLU A 440 6.02 35.65 10.41
CA GLU A 440 5.92 37.06 10.82
C GLU A 440 6.88 38.00 10.09
N GLN A 441 7.84 37.45 9.34
CA GLN A 441 8.82 38.22 8.55
C GLN A 441 8.83 37.76 7.11
N LEU A 442 9.37 38.61 6.21
CA LEU A 442 9.40 38.30 4.79
C LEU A 442 10.11 36.96 4.55
N PRO A 443 9.59 36.11 3.65
CA PRO A 443 10.22 34.82 3.37
C PRO A 443 11.70 34.92 2.99
N SER A 444 12.09 35.97 2.26
CA SER A 444 13.48 36.21 1.86
C SER A 444 14.44 36.52 3.02
N SER A 445 13.95 36.91 4.20
CA SER A 445 14.78 37.15 5.39
C SER A 445 14.90 35.93 6.30
N GLN A 446 14.21 34.83 5.97
CA GLN A 446 14.10 33.64 6.80
C GLN A 446 15.08 32.56 6.31
N PRO A 447 16.21 32.32 7.02
CA PRO A 447 17.29 31.46 6.53
C PRO A 447 16.95 29.96 6.50
N MET A 448 15.81 29.57 7.07
CA MET A 448 15.28 28.21 7.02
C MET A 448 14.43 27.93 5.78
N ILE A 449 14.11 28.94 4.96
CA ILE A 449 13.34 28.75 3.74
C ILE A 449 14.30 28.49 2.59
N LYS A 450 14.24 27.29 2.01
CA LYS A 450 15.04 26.93 0.83
C LYS A 450 14.46 27.56 -0.43
N SER A 451 13.15 27.44 -0.60
CA SER A 451 12.43 27.96 -1.76
C SER A 451 10.97 28.20 -1.43
N PHE A 452 10.34 29.16 -2.12
CA PHE A 452 8.93 29.42 -1.96
C PHE A 452 8.32 29.83 -3.31
N TRP A 453 7.49 28.95 -3.87
CA TRP A 453 6.99 29.08 -5.24
C TRP A 453 5.51 29.45 -5.25
N LEU A 454 5.15 30.39 -6.13
CA LEU A 454 3.79 30.61 -6.57
C LEU A 454 3.64 30.08 -8.01
N ILE A 455 2.64 29.24 -8.25
CA ILE A 455 2.45 28.57 -9.54
C ILE A 455 1.06 28.89 -10.08
N ALA A 456 1.00 29.43 -11.29
CA ALA A 456 -0.23 29.59 -12.04
C ALA A 456 -0.26 28.63 -13.23
N ALA A 457 -1.41 28.01 -13.48
CA ALA A 457 -1.68 27.22 -14.67
C ALA A 457 -2.99 27.71 -15.31
N GLY A 458 -2.99 27.88 -16.62
CA GLY A 458 -4.18 28.20 -17.40
C GLY A 458 -5.13 27.00 -17.57
N GLU A 459 -6.04 27.14 -18.53
CA GLU A 459 -6.99 26.11 -18.91
C GLU A 459 -6.31 24.82 -19.44
N THR A 460 -6.53 23.69 -18.77
CA THR A 460 -5.87 22.42 -19.13
C THR A 460 -6.37 21.77 -20.42
N ASN A 461 -7.49 22.26 -20.99
CA ASN A 461 -8.15 21.68 -22.17
C ASN A 461 -8.47 22.73 -23.25
N SER A 462 -7.67 23.80 -23.35
CA SER A 462 -7.85 24.79 -24.41
C SER A 462 -7.67 24.14 -25.78
N ALA A 463 -8.53 24.48 -26.74
CA ALA A 463 -8.34 24.11 -28.14
C ALA A 463 -7.09 24.77 -28.73
N ASP A 464 -6.74 25.96 -28.22
CA ASP A 464 -5.60 26.78 -28.62
C ASP A 464 -4.65 26.95 -27.42
N MET A 465 -3.86 25.91 -27.16
CA MET A 465 -2.82 25.95 -26.13
C MET A 465 -1.67 26.89 -26.55
N PRO A 466 -1.17 27.77 -25.66
CA PRO A 466 0.00 28.58 -25.98
C PRO A 466 1.21 27.70 -26.31
N ILE A 467 2.04 28.17 -27.24
CA ILE A 467 3.28 27.48 -27.64
C ILE A 467 4.10 27.12 -26.40
N ASN A 468 4.61 25.88 -26.37
CA ASN A 468 5.42 25.33 -25.28
C ASN A 468 4.75 25.40 -23.90
N ASN A 469 3.41 25.28 -23.85
CA ASN A 469 2.64 25.33 -22.60
C ASN A 469 2.85 26.64 -21.82
N GLY A 470 2.94 27.77 -22.53
CA GLY A 470 3.19 29.10 -21.97
C GLY A 470 2.17 29.55 -20.92
N GLN A 471 1.04 28.87 -20.78
CA GLN A 471 0.02 29.10 -19.76
C GLN A 471 0.41 28.68 -18.34
N ARG A 472 1.45 27.85 -18.19
CA ARG A 472 2.03 27.57 -16.88
C ARG A 472 3.07 28.64 -16.58
N LYS A 473 3.04 29.22 -15.38
CA LYS A 473 4.02 30.21 -14.91
C LYS A 473 4.40 29.90 -13.46
N VAL A 474 5.67 30.13 -13.13
CA VAL A 474 6.23 29.93 -11.80
C VAL A 474 6.98 31.18 -11.36
N TRP A 475 6.76 31.62 -10.13
CA TRP A 475 7.49 32.73 -9.53
C TRP A 475 8.14 32.30 -8.21
N ASP A 476 9.38 32.73 -8.01
CA ASP A 476 10.09 32.60 -6.74
C ASP A 476 9.71 33.77 -5.83
N LEU A 477 9.12 33.48 -4.67
CA LEU A 477 8.73 34.45 -3.66
C LEU A 477 9.89 34.86 -2.74
N LEU A 478 11.07 34.24 -2.87
CA LEU A 478 12.30 34.68 -2.22
C LEU A 478 13.03 35.74 -3.04
N ALA A 479 12.83 35.74 -4.36
CA ALA A 479 13.45 36.70 -5.26
C ALA A 479 12.62 37.99 -5.35
N ASN A 480 13.13 39.09 -4.80
CA ASN A 480 12.55 40.39 -5.05
C ASN A 480 12.99 40.88 -6.44
N THR A 481 12.08 40.80 -7.42
CA THR A 481 12.34 41.23 -8.80
C THR A 481 11.41 42.39 -9.17
N ALA A 482 11.70 43.08 -10.27
CA ALA A 482 10.83 44.17 -10.75
C ALA A 482 9.36 43.73 -10.99
N ASN A 483 9.12 42.43 -11.20
CA ASN A 483 7.80 41.88 -11.53
C ASN A 483 7.16 41.10 -10.38
N VAL A 484 7.85 40.91 -9.25
CA VAL A 484 7.35 40.13 -8.10
C VAL A 484 7.58 40.92 -6.83
N ALA A 485 6.50 41.43 -6.24
CA ALA A 485 6.53 42.15 -4.98
C ALA A 485 5.83 41.32 -3.89
N VAL A 486 6.54 41.07 -2.77
CA VAL A 486 6.02 40.32 -1.62
C VAL A 486 6.03 41.24 -0.40
N ASN A 487 4.90 41.36 0.29
CA ASN A 487 4.74 42.18 1.49
C ASN A 487 4.02 41.41 2.59
N ILE A 488 4.30 41.77 3.85
CA ILE A 488 3.51 41.33 5.01
C ILE A 488 2.47 42.38 5.30
N THR A 489 1.19 41.99 5.27
CA THR A 489 0.06 42.91 5.51
C THR A 489 -0.61 42.69 6.85
N ALA A 490 -0.46 41.51 7.44
CA ALA A 490 -0.93 41.15 8.76
C ALA A 490 -0.09 39.98 9.31
N PRO A 491 -0.15 39.65 10.61
CA PRO A 491 0.52 38.46 11.14
C PRO A 491 0.16 37.21 10.34
N ASN A 492 1.16 36.43 9.92
CA ASN A 492 1.00 35.22 9.11
C ASN A 492 0.37 35.45 7.71
N GLN A 493 0.26 36.69 7.23
CA GLN A 493 -0.32 36.99 5.92
C GLN A 493 0.65 37.71 4.98
N LEU A 494 0.82 37.12 3.81
CA LEU A 494 1.67 37.62 2.73
C LEU A 494 0.78 38.07 1.58
N THR A 495 0.99 39.29 1.07
CA THR A 495 0.46 39.71 -0.22
C THR A 495 1.55 39.66 -1.28
N VAL A 496 1.25 39.00 -2.39
CA VAL A 496 2.11 38.91 -3.56
C VAL A 496 1.45 39.66 -4.70
N THR A 497 2.20 40.53 -5.36
CA THR A 497 1.79 41.18 -6.61
C THR A 497 2.75 40.77 -7.72
N ILE A 498 2.20 40.15 -8.77
CA ILE A 498 2.93 39.81 -9.99
C ILE A 498 2.51 40.80 -11.07
N SER A 499 3.48 41.38 -11.78
CA SER A 499 3.26 42.36 -12.84
C SER A 499 3.75 41.85 -14.20
N ASN A 500 3.34 42.53 -15.28
CA ASN A 500 3.74 42.24 -16.67
C ASN A 500 3.33 40.84 -17.14
N LEU A 501 2.09 40.44 -16.85
CA LEU A 501 1.54 39.15 -17.25
C LEU A 501 0.92 39.19 -18.64
N ALA A 502 1.31 38.23 -19.50
CA ALA A 502 0.57 37.91 -20.70
C ALA A 502 -0.72 37.15 -20.34
N THR A 503 -1.76 37.89 -19.97
CA THR A 503 -3.01 37.32 -19.42
C THR A 503 -3.77 36.44 -20.41
N VAL A 504 -3.58 36.67 -21.71
CA VAL A 504 -4.11 35.82 -22.80
C VAL A 504 -3.60 34.37 -22.72
N ASP A 505 -2.40 34.16 -22.14
CA ASP A 505 -1.82 32.82 -22.02
C ASP A 505 -2.69 31.91 -21.15
N PHE A 506 -3.51 32.44 -20.24
CA PHE A 506 -4.23 31.60 -19.26
C PHE A 506 -5.58 31.05 -19.76
N GLY A 507 -6.06 31.47 -20.94
CA GLY A 507 -7.34 31.04 -21.48
C GLY A 507 -8.51 31.38 -20.56
N GLU A 508 -9.47 30.47 -20.42
CA GLU A 508 -10.63 30.64 -19.53
C GLU A 508 -10.22 30.65 -18.05
N LEU A 509 -10.24 31.85 -17.44
CA LEU A 509 -9.80 32.05 -16.06
C LEU A 509 -10.60 31.26 -15.02
N SER A 510 -11.85 30.88 -15.34
CA SER A 510 -12.66 30.00 -14.47
C SER A 510 -12.11 28.56 -14.38
N GLN A 511 -11.30 28.14 -15.35
CA GLN A 511 -10.62 26.84 -15.39
C GLN A 511 -9.14 26.91 -15.01
N SER A 512 -8.60 28.12 -14.85
CA SER A 512 -7.24 28.34 -14.36
C SER A 512 -7.08 27.89 -12.92
N ARG A 513 -5.84 27.67 -12.49
CA ARG A 513 -5.50 27.27 -11.14
C ARG A 513 -4.25 27.98 -10.62
N LEU A 514 -4.29 28.31 -9.35
CA LEU A 514 -3.22 28.91 -8.56
C LEU A 514 -2.87 27.96 -7.42
N TYR A 515 -1.57 27.77 -7.24
CA TYR A 515 -0.97 26.91 -6.25
C TYR A 515 0.21 27.62 -5.59
N SER A 516 0.65 27.07 -4.46
CA SER A 516 1.83 27.55 -3.76
C SER A 516 2.55 26.39 -3.10
N LYS A 517 3.88 26.45 -3.08
CA LYS A 517 4.72 25.43 -2.46
C LYS A 517 5.90 26.06 -1.73
N LEU A 518 6.01 25.78 -0.43
CA LEU A 518 7.09 26.19 0.44
C LEU A 518 8.01 24.99 0.69
N VAL A 519 9.33 25.18 0.62
CA VAL A 519 10.32 24.17 1.00
C VAL A 519 11.15 24.71 2.16
N LEU A 520 11.10 24.02 3.28
CA LEU A 520 11.84 24.35 4.50
C LEU A 520 13.05 23.44 4.66
N CYS A 521 14.13 24.03 5.13
CA CYS A 521 15.30 23.34 5.64
C CYS A 521 15.08 22.95 7.10
N ALA A 522 15.33 21.68 7.42
CA ALA A 522 15.06 21.11 8.72
C ALA A 522 16.24 20.28 9.24
N ASP A 523 16.29 20.13 10.56
CA ASP A 523 17.11 19.14 11.21
C ASP A 523 16.22 18.03 11.76
N LYS A 524 16.29 16.86 11.13
CA LYS A 524 15.48 15.70 11.50
C LYS A 524 15.75 15.18 12.91
N ASN A 525 16.93 15.47 13.47
CA ASN A 525 17.29 15.03 14.81
C ASN A 525 16.62 15.88 15.90
N THR A 526 16.31 17.14 15.59
CA THR A 526 15.66 18.07 16.54
C THR A 526 14.19 18.31 16.22
N GLY A 527 13.75 18.04 14.98
CA GLY A 527 12.37 18.22 14.54
C GLY A 527 12.00 19.68 14.25
N PHE A 528 12.99 20.56 14.07
CA PHE A 528 12.78 21.98 13.84
C PHE A 528 13.27 22.43 12.47
N ALA A 529 12.67 23.50 11.97
CA ALA A 529 13.21 24.25 10.85
C ALA A 529 14.50 24.93 11.29
N VAL A 530 15.56 24.81 10.49
CA VAL A 530 16.89 25.35 10.78
C VAL A 530 17.45 26.04 9.55
N ASN A 531 18.51 26.82 9.74
CA ASN A 531 19.20 27.46 8.62
C ASN A 531 19.63 26.41 7.57
N CYS A 532 19.37 26.68 6.30
CA CYS A 532 19.69 25.78 5.20
C CYS A 532 21.16 25.35 5.12
N ASN A 533 22.09 26.14 5.64
CA ASN A 533 23.52 25.80 5.66
C ASN A 533 23.88 24.64 6.60
N ILE A 534 22.99 24.28 7.53
CA ILE A 534 23.21 23.21 8.53
C ILE A 534 22.12 22.14 8.51
N ALA A 535 21.18 22.22 7.58
CA ALA A 535 20.05 21.31 7.50
C ALA A 535 20.48 19.92 7.00
N ASN A 536 19.76 18.90 7.43
CA ASN A 536 19.96 17.50 7.01
C ASN A 536 18.68 16.84 6.47
N GLN A 537 17.63 17.65 6.27
CA GLN A 537 16.37 17.28 5.67
C GLN A 537 15.74 18.51 5.01
N GLU A 538 15.03 18.29 3.90
CA GLU A 538 14.12 19.26 3.32
C GLU A 538 12.68 18.79 3.53
N VAL A 539 11.77 19.74 3.78
CA VAL A 539 10.35 19.48 3.97
C VAL A 539 9.56 20.34 3.00
N SER A 540 8.83 19.69 2.10
CA SER A 540 7.92 20.33 1.14
C SER A 540 6.52 20.50 1.73
N LEU A 541 6.00 21.72 1.67
CA LEU A 541 4.66 22.10 2.11
C LEU A 541 3.90 22.70 0.93
N SER A 542 2.91 21.98 0.41
CA SER A 542 1.98 22.54 -0.57
C SER A 542 0.86 23.28 0.13
N ALA A 543 0.31 24.32 -0.51
CA ALA A 543 -0.89 24.97 -0.01
C ALA A 543 -2.04 23.95 0.11
N ILE A 544 -2.79 24.04 1.21
CA ILE A 544 -3.89 23.09 1.51
C ILE A 544 -5.10 23.26 0.57
N ASN A 545 -5.10 24.31 -0.25
CA ASN A 545 -6.14 24.63 -1.22
C ASN A 545 -5.55 25.24 -2.49
N SER A 546 -6.31 25.16 -3.57
CA SER A 546 -6.07 25.90 -4.81
C SER A 546 -7.22 26.87 -5.09
N LEU A 547 -6.91 27.97 -5.77
CA LEU A 547 -7.89 28.96 -6.25
C LEU A 547 -7.79 29.06 -7.77
N THR A 548 -8.84 29.51 -8.44
CA THR A 548 -8.71 30.06 -9.78
C THR A 548 -7.94 31.39 -9.73
N LEU A 549 -7.44 31.87 -10.86
CA LEU A 549 -6.83 33.19 -10.96
C LEU A 549 -7.84 34.34 -10.74
N GLN A 550 -9.14 34.04 -10.65
CA GLN A 550 -10.24 34.95 -10.28
C GLN A 550 -10.66 34.79 -8.79
N GLY A 551 -9.93 33.99 -8.02
CA GLY A 551 -10.14 33.85 -6.57
C GLY A 551 -11.26 32.89 -6.17
N GLN A 552 -11.88 32.19 -7.13
CA GLN A 552 -12.87 31.16 -6.83
C GLN A 552 -12.18 29.91 -6.31
N ALA A 553 -12.72 29.29 -5.26
CA ALA A 553 -12.27 27.98 -4.82
C ALA A 553 -12.48 26.95 -5.94
N VAL A 554 -11.45 26.16 -6.23
CA VAL A 554 -11.56 25.09 -7.23
C VAL A 554 -12.43 23.98 -6.66
N ALA A 555 -13.70 23.95 -7.07
CA ALA A 555 -14.70 22.97 -6.61
C ALA A 555 -14.77 21.70 -7.48
N ALA A 556 -13.91 21.58 -8.50
CA ALA A 556 -13.87 20.40 -9.36
C ALA A 556 -13.65 19.14 -8.50
N LYS A 557 -14.59 18.19 -8.55
CA LYS A 557 -14.45 16.92 -7.83
C LYS A 557 -13.15 16.25 -8.29
N ALA A 558 -12.25 16.00 -7.34
CA ALA A 558 -11.07 15.21 -7.57
C ALA A 558 -11.49 13.89 -8.25
N LYS A 559 -10.81 13.52 -9.33
CA LYS A 559 -11.11 12.30 -10.09
C LYS A 559 -10.35 11.10 -9.54
N VAL A 560 -9.39 11.33 -8.65
CA VAL A 560 -8.53 10.34 -7.99
C VAL A 560 -8.42 10.74 -6.52
N ASN A 561 -8.16 9.79 -5.63
CA ASN A 561 -7.97 10.03 -4.21
C ASN A 561 -6.47 10.16 -3.89
N GLU A 562 -6.02 11.33 -3.45
CA GLU A 562 -4.62 11.57 -3.05
C GLU A 562 -4.15 10.55 -2.01
N GLN A 563 -4.99 10.25 -1.01
CA GLN A 563 -4.63 9.31 0.04
C GLN A 563 -4.44 7.89 -0.51
N ALA A 564 -5.17 7.52 -1.56
CA ALA A 564 -5.02 6.22 -2.20
C ALA A 564 -3.69 6.11 -2.96
N CYS A 565 -3.20 7.19 -3.58
CA CYS A 565 -1.83 7.24 -4.08
C CYS A 565 -0.82 7.13 -2.93
N ARG A 566 -1.05 7.87 -1.84
CA ARG A 566 -0.15 7.91 -0.67
C ARG A 566 -0.12 6.62 0.15
N GLN A 567 -1.07 5.70 -0.07
CA GLN A 567 -1.06 4.37 0.52
C GLN A 567 0.12 3.52 0.00
N CYS A 568 0.49 3.67 -1.27
CA CYS A 568 1.62 2.97 -1.88
C CYS A 568 2.86 3.86 -2.03
N HIS A 569 2.66 5.15 -2.27
CA HIS A 569 3.72 6.12 -2.53
C HIS A 569 3.93 7.02 -1.33
N ASP A 570 5.09 6.91 -0.73
CA ASP A 570 5.46 7.70 0.43
C ASP A 570 5.80 9.18 0.11
N GLN A 571 6.32 9.90 1.11
CA GLN A 571 6.72 11.30 0.93
C GLN A 571 7.92 11.47 -0.03
N GLY A 572 8.80 10.48 -0.11
CA GLY A 572 9.93 10.46 -1.05
C GLY A 572 9.52 10.22 -2.51
N PHE A 573 8.23 10.00 -2.79
CA PHE A 573 7.74 9.90 -4.17
C PHE A 573 8.04 11.14 -4.98
N GLU A 574 8.03 12.31 -4.35
CA GLU A 574 8.38 13.55 -5.04
C GLU A 574 9.80 13.52 -5.62
N ASP A 575 10.78 13.07 -4.83
CA ASP A 575 12.18 12.93 -5.28
C ASP A 575 12.31 11.91 -6.41
N ARG A 576 11.52 10.82 -6.35
CA ARG A 576 11.44 9.83 -7.44
C ARG A 576 10.82 10.42 -8.71
N VAL A 577 9.83 11.30 -8.59
CA VAL A 577 9.27 12.03 -9.73
C VAL A 577 10.30 13.02 -10.28
N GLN A 578 11.01 13.76 -9.43
CA GLN A 578 12.05 14.70 -9.84
C GLN A 578 13.14 13.98 -10.64
N SER A 579 13.72 12.91 -10.09
CA SER A 579 14.76 12.11 -10.76
C SER A 579 14.31 11.43 -12.06
N ALA A 580 13.01 11.23 -12.27
CA ALA A 580 12.48 10.72 -13.52
C ALA A 580 12.53 11.75 -14.67
N HIS A 581 12.76 13.03 -14.38
CA HIS A 581 12.89 14.11 -15.37
C HIS A 581 14.37 14.39 -15.67
N GLN A 582 14.82 13.98 -16.86
CA GLN A 582 16.24 14.02 -17.27
C GLN A 582 16.89 15.41 -17.31
N MET A 583 16.10 16.49 -17.27
CA MET A 583 16.57 17.87 -17.30
C MET A 583 16.50 18.57 -15.93
N GLU A 584 16.24 17.80 -14.87
CA GLU A 584 16.25 18.31 -13.50
C GLU A 584 17.59 19.00 -13.19
N GLY A 585 17.52 20.16 -12.51
CA GLY A 585 18.70 20.92 -12.11
C GLY A 585 19.41 21.70 -13.22
N ILE A 586 18.99 21.55 -14.48
CA ILE A 586 19.56 22.32 -15.61
C ILE A 586 18.96 23.72 -15.70
N PHE A 587 17.66 23.86 -15.37
CA PHE A 587 16.91 25.10 -15.50
C PHE A 587 16.30 25.53 -14.18
N ASP A 588 16.35 26.83 -13.88
CA ASP A 588 15.64 27.40 -12.74
C ASP A 588 14.12 27.29 -12.94
N PRO A 589 13.33 26.95 -11.90
CA PRO A 589 11.88 26.77 -12.03
C PRO A 589 11.10 27.94 -12.59
N ASN A 590 11.56 29.16 -12.31
CA ASN A 590 10.94 30.41 -12.78
C ASN A 590 11.39 30.82 -14.20
N SER A 591 12.29 30.05 -14.84
CA SER A 591 12.67 30.26 -16.22
C SER A 591 11.62 29.69 -17.18
N SER A 592 11.66 30.14 -18.44
CA SER A 592 10.76 29.64 -19.49
C SER A 592 10.88 28.13 -19.70
N CYS A 593 12.11 27.59 -19.67
CA CYS A 593 12.34 26.14 -19.80
C CYS A 593 12.03 25.38 -18.51
N GLY A 594 12.43 25.93 -17.36
CA GLY A 594 12.26 25.28 -16.05
C GLY A 594 10.80 25.18 -15.62
N THR A 595 9.92 26.03 -16.14
CA THR A 595 8.47 25.89 -15.91
C THR A 595 7.93 24.49 -16.30
N CYS A 596 8.58 23.78 -17.23
CA CYS A 596 8.24 22.39 -17.57
C CYS A 596 9.33 21.38 -17.15
N HIS A 597 10.61 21.77 -17.22
CA HIS A 597 11.74 20.88 -16.97
C HIS A 597 12.24 20.87 -15.53
N ALA A 598 11.65 21.69 -14.65
CA ALA A 598 11.96 21.78 -13.23
C ALA A 598 10.74 21.33 -12.40
N PRO A 599 10.53 20.00 -12.23
CA PRO A 599 9.34 19.42 -11.60
C PRO A 599 9.26 19.67 -10.08
N GLN A 600 10.30 20.21 -9.43
CA GLN A 600 10.32 20.51 -7.99
C GLN A 600 9.20 21.45 -7.52
N THR A 601 8.51 22.11 -8.45
CA THR A 601 7.35 22.98 -8.17
C THR A 601 6.01 22.24 -8.13
N ALA A 602 5.96 20.95 -8.47
CA ALA A 602 4.76 20.14 -8.39
C ALA A 602 4.27 20.01 -6.94
N THR A 603 2.95 20.04 -6.73
CA THR A 603 2.32 19.95 -5.41
C THR A 603 1.79 18.54 -5.14
N ALA A 604 0.49 18.28 -5.30
CA ALA A 604 -0.11 16.97 -5.10
C ALA A 604 -0.26 16.21 -6.43
N LEU A 605 -0.55 14.91 -6.33
CA LEU A 605 -0.73 14.05 -7.51
C LEU A 605 -2.10 14.25 -8.15
N THR A 606 -3.08 14.63 -7.34
CA THR A 606 -4.49 14.66 -7.72
C THR A 606 -5.09 16.06 -7.85
N ASP A 607 -4.31 17.12 -7.59
CA ASP A 607 -4.77 18.51 -7.60
C ASP A 607 -4.69 19.19 -8.99
N GLY A 608 -4.25 18.43 -10.01
CA GLY A 608 -4.08 18.90 -11.38
C GLY A 608 -2.70 19.49 -11.71
N GLN A 609 -1.77 19.61 -10.76
CA GLN A 609 -0.41 20.09 -11.06
C GLN A 609 0.30 19.18 -12.07
N CYS A 610 0.28 17.87 -11.86
CA CYS A 610 0.89 16.93 -12.81
C CYS A 610 0.26 17.09 -14.19
N GLN A 611 -1.07 17.19 -14.27
CA GLN A 611 -1.82 17.40 -15.52
C GLN A 611 -1.48 18.74 -16.20
N SER A 612 -1.10 19.78 -15.45
CA SER A 612 -0.71 21.08 -16.03
C SER A 612 0.50 20.95 -16.97
N CYS A 613 1.37 19.95 -16.77
CA CYS A 613 2.48 19.60 -17.66
C CYS A 613 2.13 18.38 -18.54
N HIS A 614 1.56 17.35 -17.92
CA HIS A 614 1.17 16.08 -18.53
C HIS A 614 -0.26 16.15 -19.09
N ASN A 615 -0.52 17.12 -19.97
CA ASN A 615 -1.80 17.26 -20.67
C ASN A 615 -1.84 16.44 -21.98
N ASN A 616 -2.96 16.52 -22.71
CA ASN A 616 -3.16 15.76 -23.94
C ASN A 616 -2.21 16.17 -25.08
N ASP A 617 -1.66 17.39 -25.03
CA ASP A 617 -0.71 17.89 -26.01
C ASP A 617 0.74 17.79 -25.53
N ALA A 618 1.01 17.23 -24.33
CA ALA A 618 2.35 17.20 -23.73
C ALA A 618 3.40 16.63 -24.71
N ILE A 619 3.02 15.58 -25.44
CA ILE A 619 3.92 14.97 -26.42
C ILE A 619 4.08 15.81 -27.69
N MET A 620 3.20 16.74 -28.03
CA MET A 620 3.36 17.63 -29.18
C MET A 620 4.47 18.66 -28.97
N TYR A 621 4.73 19.02 -27.71
CA TYR A 621 5.78 19.98 -27.37
C TYR A 621 7.11 19.27 -27.09
N LEU A 622 7.11 18.10 -26.45
CA LEU A 622 8.31 17.41 -25.94
C LEU A 622 9.08 16.56 -27.00
N ASN A 623 9.07 16.95 -28.28
CA ASN A 623 9.54 16.13 -29.41
C ASN A 623 10.98 16.38 -29.89
N ALA A 624 11.76 17.26 -29.27
CA ALA A 624 13.07 17.64 -29.81
C ALA A 624 14.26 17.20 -28.95
N ASN A 625 15.42 17.00 -29.59
CA ASN A 625 16.66 16.64 -28.91
C ASN A 625 17.32 17.86 -28.23
N VAL A 626 17.15 19.09 -28.76
CA VAL A 626 17.36 20.38 -28.08
C VAL A 626 16.50 21.42 -28.83
N MET A 627 15.61 22.14 -28.15
CA MET A 627 14.57 23.08 -28.65
C MET A 627 13.29 22.45 -29.23
N HIS A 628 12.17 22.58 -28.52
CA HIS A 628 10.86 22.09 -28.93
C HIS A 628 10.44 22.69 -30.27
N THR A 629 10.25 21.84 -31.29
CA THR A 629 9.44 22.19 -32.47
C THR A 629 8.02 21.69 -32.17
N PRO A 630 7.09 22.57 -31.81
CA PRO A 630 5.74 22.15 -31.43
C PRO A 630 4.98 21.64 -32.66
N GLY A 631 4.10 20.67 -32.44
CA GLY A 631 3.09 20.28 -33.43
C GLY A 631 2.94 18.76 -33.60
N ALA A 632 1.77 18.35 -34.09
CA ALA A 632 1.43 16.94 -34.24
C ALA A 632 2.33 16.23 -35.27
N SER A 633 2.80 16.97 -36.29
CA SER A 633 3.74 16.45 -37.29
C SER A 633 5.13 16.14 -36.74
N GLN A 634 5.42 16.49 -35.48
CA GLN A 634 6.69 16.21 -34.80
C GLN A 634 6.60 15.04 -33.82
N ILE A 635 5.42 14.43 -33.66
CA ILE A 635 5.24 13.30 -32.74
C ILE A 635 6.14 12.14 -33.16
N LYS A 636 7.02 11.72 -32.25
CA LYS A 636 7.98 10.64 -32.47
C LYS A 636 7.26 9.28 -32.60
N PRO A 637 7.76 8.35 -33.45
CA PRO A 637 7.08 7.08 -33.74
C PRO A 637 6.84 6.20 -32.51
N TYR A 638 7.67 6.31 -31.47
CA TYR A 638 7.52 5.52 -30.25
C TYR A 638 6.52 6.09 -29.24
N ARG A 639 5.94 7.28 -29.48
CA ARG A 639 4.97 7.94 -28.59
C ARG A 639 3.54 7.47 -28.86
N THR A 640 3.31 6.16 -28.76
CA THR A 640 1.99 5.52 -28.93
C THR A 640 1.09 5.74 -27.70
N ILE A 641 -0.15 5.23 -27.72
CA ILE A 641 -1.08 5.30 -26.57
C ILE A 641 -0.46 4.75 -25.28
N ASN A 642 0.35 3.70 -25.37
CA ASN A 642 1.04 3.09 -24.23
C ASN A 642 2.40 3.72 -23.92
N ASN A 643 2.76 4.84 -24.57
CA ASN A 643 3.98 5.60 -24.26
C ASN A 643 3.76 7.12 -24.30
N THR A 644 2.51 7.54 -24.26
CA THR A 644 2.15 8.96 -24.14
C THR A 644 2.58 9.50 -22.78
N LEU A 645 2.62 10.83 -22.70
CA LEU A 645 2.92 11.61 -21.50
C LEU A 645 1.68 12.30 -20.94
N SER A 646 0.50 12.11 -21.53
CA SER A 646 -0.75 12.54 -20.91
C SER A 646 -0.95 11.81 -19.57
N TYR A 647 -1.30 12.56 -18.51
CA TYR A 647 -1.22 12.09 -17.12
C TYR A 647 -2.06 10.83 -16.88
N ARG A 648 -3.32 10.82 -17.31
CA ARG A 648 -4.24 9.70 -17.08
C ARG A 648 -3.77 8.42 -17.77
N GLU A 649 -3.37 8.49 -19.05
CA GLU A 649 -2.86 7.33 -19.78
C GLU A 649 -1.49 6.89 -19.28
N MET A 650 -0.63 7.83 -18.89
CA MET A 650 0.68 7.53 -18.31
C MET A 650 0.51 6.74 -17.00
N VAL A 651 -0.34 7.20 -16.08
CA VAL A 651 -0.59 6.51 -14.81
C VAL A 651 -1.24 5.15 -15.04
N HIS A 652 -2.27 5.05 -15.89
CA HIS A 652 -2.89 3.75 -16.20
C HIS A 652 -1.90 2.78 -16.84
N SER A 653 -1.14 3.20 -17.86
CA SER A 653 -0.22 2.30 -18.56
C SER A 653 0.93 1.81 -17.68
N LEU A 654 1.40 2.63 -16.73
CA LEU A 654 2.38 2.23 -15.73
C LEU A 654 1.84 1.11 -14.83
N HIS A 655 0.69 1.32 -14.20
CA HIS A 655 0.14 0.39 -13.20
C HIS A 655 -0.52 -0.84 -13.83
N ALA A 656 -1.00 -0.74 -15.07
CA ALA A 656 -1.51 -1.87 -15.83
C ALA A 656 -0.40 -2.72 -16.48
N GLY A 657 0.86 -2.27 -16.44
CA GLY A 657 1.97 -2.97 -17.11
C GLY A 657 1.83 -3.01 -18.64
N THR A 658 1.09 -2.07 -19.23
CA THR A 658 0.92 -1.97 -20.69
C THR A 658 1.89 -0.97 -21.32
N ARG A 659 2.58 -0.17 -20.49
CA ARG A 659 3.51 0.87 -20.95
C ARG A 659 4.68 0.27 -21.75
N THR A 660 4.91 0.80 -22.95
CA THR A 660 6.04 0.34 -23.77
C THR A 660 7.33 1.08 -23.41
N VAL A 661 8.45 0.35 -23.37
CA VAL A 661 9.80 0.92 -23.19
C VAL A 661 10.52 1.22 -24.52
N VAL A 662 9.83 1.06 -25.65
CA VAL A 662 10.35 1.36 -26.99
C VAL A 662 10.71 2.85 -27.07
N GLY A 663 11.92 3.15 -27.54
CA GLY A 663 12.44 4.52 -27.68
C GLY A 663 13.08 5.12 -26.42
N PHE A 664 13.27 4.32 -25.35
CA PHE A 664 14.13 4.70 -24.22
C PHE A 664 15.50 4.03 -24.34
N ASP A 665 16.58 4.78 -24.08
CA ASP A 665 17.97 4.27 -24.14
C ASP A 665 18.24 3.16 -23.12
N ASN A 666 17.51 3.17 -22.00
CA ASN A 666 17.52 2.11 -21.00
C ASN A 666 16.09 1.56 -20.85
N PRO A 667 15.85 0.27 -21.12
CA PRO A 667 14.55 -0.35 -20.86
C PRO A 667 14.26 -0.27 -19.36
N ARG A 668 13.09 0.25 -19.00
CA ARG A 668 12.63 0.23 -17.61
C ARG A 668 12.22 -1.21 -17.26
N PRO A 669 12.56 -1.72 -16.06
CA PRO A 669 12.02 -3.00 -15.60
C PRO A 669 10.49 -2.92 -15.56
N GLU A 670 9.84 -4.05 -15.85
CA GLU A 670 8.40 -4.16 -15.71
C GLU A 670 8.00 -3.87 -14.26
N LEU A 671 6.95 -3.06 -14.07
CA LEU A 671 6.44 -2.74 -12.74
C LEU A 671 5.82 -4.00 -12.11
N THR A 672 6.28 -4.38 -10.93
CA THR A 672 5.62 -5.39 -10.10
C THR A 672 4.45 -4.76 -9.33
N TYR A 673 3.34 -4.48 -10.03
CA TYR A 673 2.16 -3.87 -9.40
C TYR A 673 1.51 -4.86 -8.40
N PRO A 674 1.41 -4.52 -7.10
CA PRO A 674 1.02 -5.47 -6.06
C PRO A 674 -0.50 -5.70 -5.96
N ASN A 675 -1.32 -4.99 -6.75
CA ASN A 675 -2.78 -5.05 -6.68
C ASN A 675 -3.40 -5.49 -8.02
N ALA A 676 -4.69 -5.77 -8.03
CA ALA A 676 -5.41 -6.08 -9.25
C ALA A 676 -5.47 -4.85 -10.16
N LYS A 677 -4.98 -5.01 -11.40
CA LYS A 677 -4.90 -3.91 -12.40
C LYS A 677 -6.28 -3.32 -12.77
N ASN A 678 -7.32 -4.13 -12.60
CA ASN A 678 -8.71 -3.76 -12.81
C ASN A 678 -9.41 -3.29 -11.52
N ASN A 679 -8.77 -3.33 -10.35
CA ASN A 679 -9.36 -2.76 -9.14
C ASN A 679 -9.23 -1.23 -9.15
N CYS A 680 -10.19 -0.54 -9.76
CA CYS A 680 -10.21 0.92 -9.84
C CYS A 680 -10.23 1.57 -8.45
N GLY A 681 -10.76 0.87 -7.43
CA GLY A 681 -10.85 1.32 -6.05
C GLY A 681 -9.52 1.59 -5.37
N VAL A 682 -8.41 1.10 -5.94
CA VAL A 682 -7.04 1.35 -5.45
C VAL A 682 -6.62 2.81 -5.66
N CYS A 683 -7.23 3.53 -6.60
CA CYS A 683 -6.91 4.94 -6.86
C CYS A 683 -8.16 5.84 -6.85
N HIS A 684 -9.33 5.31 -7.19
CA HIS A 684 -10.57 6.05 -7.31
C HIS A 684 -11.52 5.72 -6.17
N SER A 685 -11.95 6.73 -5.42
CA SER A 685 -13.06 6.62 -4.47
C SER A 685 -14.40 6.52 -5.22
N THR A 686 -15.38 5.88 -4.56
CA THR A 686 -16.78 5.86 -5.02
C THR A 686 -17.28 7.27 -5.37
N GLY A 687 -17.89 7.41 -6.54
CA GLY A 687 -18.41 8.65 -7.10
C GLY A 687 -17.41 9.44 -7.95
N GLN A 688 -16.13 9.06 -8.01
CA GLN A 688 -15.12 9.75 -8.83
C GLN A 688 -15.17 9.36 -10.31
N LEU A 689 -15.76 8.21 -10.65
CA LEU A 689 -15.80 7.64 -11.99
C LEU A 689 -17.15 7.84 -12.69
N SER A 690 -17.75 9.03 -12.52
CA SER A 690 -18.97 9.42 -13.26
C SER A 690 -18.75 9.64 -14.75
N LEU A 691 -17.49 9.75 -15.19
CA LEU A 691 -17.05 10.14 -16.54
C LEU A 691 -17.57 11.52 -17.00
N GLU A 692 -18.17 12.29 -16.09
CA GLU A 692 -18.70 13.61 -16.37
C GLU A 692 -17.58 14.58 -16.76
N GLY A 693 -17.79 15.31 -17.85
CA GLY A 693 -16.85 16.27 -18.43
C GLY A 693 -15.71 15.64 -19.23
N LEU A 694 -15.55 14.30 -19.23
CA LEU A 694 -14.47 13.64 -19.97
C LEU A 694 -14.66 13.78 -21.48
N SER A 695 -15.86 13.53 -22.00
CA SER A 695 -16.16 13.65 -23.42
C SER A 695 -15.95 15.08 -23.96
N ALA A 696 -16.07 16.11 -23.11
CA ALA A 696 -15.87 17.50 -23.48
C ALA A 696 -14.37 17.88 -23.60
N GLN A 697 -13.46 17.06 -23.08
CA GLN A 697 -12.03 17.31 -23.19
C GLN A 697 -11.56 17.21 -24.66
N GLN A 698 -10.43 17.82 -24.95
CA GLN A 698 -9.75 17.66 -26.22
C GLN A 698 -9.33 16.19 -26.39
N SER A 699 -9.35 15.66 -27.62
CA SER A 699 -8.85 14.31 -27.90
C SER A 699 -7.35 14.17 -27.58
N LEU A 700 -6.79 12.98 -27.72
CA LEU A 700 -5.36 12.70 -27.59
C LEU A 700 -4.78 12.36 -28.98
N LEU A 701 -3.68 13.01 -29.36
CA LEU A 701 -2.90 12.65 -30.55
C LEU A 701 -1.65 11.89 -30.11
N VAL A 702 -1.41 10.72 -30.68
CA VAL A 702 -0.25 9.85 -30.41
C VAL A 702 0.30 9.32 -31.73
N ALA A 703 1.46 8.67 -31.71
CA ALA A 703 1.91 7.90 -32.86
C ALA A 703 0.98 6.71 -33.11
N THR A 704 0.76 6.39 -34.39
CA THR A 704 0.15 5.10 -34.78
C THR A 704 1.00 3.94 -34.24
N PRO A 705 0.41 2.78 -33.88
CA PRO A 705 1.17 1.64 -33.34
C PRO A 705 2.35 1.18 -34.22
N ASP A 706 2.20 1.28 -35.54
CA ASP A 706 3.21 0.87 -36.53
C ASP A 706 3.99 2.06 -37.12
N ALA A 707 4.01 3.21 -36.44
CA ALA A 707 4.73 4.39 -36.90
C ALA A 707 6.22 4.07 -37.09
N ALA A 708 6.72 4.24 -38.31
CA ALA A 708 8.14 4.16 -38.64
C ALA A 708 8.78 5.56 -38.71
N ASN A 709 7.96 6.59 -38.97
CA ASN A 709 8.41 7.97 -39.19
C ASN A 709 7.72 8.95 -38.24
N ILE A 710 8.39 10.07 -37.99
CA ILE A 710 7.84 11.20 -37.24
C ILE A 710 6.58 11.73 -37.95
N GLY A 711 5.54 12.06 -37.18
CA GLY A 711 4.29 12.64 -37.70
C GLY A 711 3.27 11.64 -38.24
N GLN A 712 3.53 10.32 -38.15
CA GLN A 712 2.52 9.29 -38.41
C GLN A 712 1.59 9.12 -37.20
N ILE A 713 0.55 9.93 -37.15
CA ILE A 713 -0.27 10.14 -35.94
C ILE A 713 -1.66 9.51 -36.01
N ALA A 714 -2.12 9.07 -34.85
CA ALA A 714 -3.45 8.57 -34.60
C ALA A 714 -4.14 9.41 -33.51
N GLU A 715 -5.43 9.62 -33.67
CA GLU A 715 -6.29 10.27 -32.68
C GLU A 715 -7.10 9.26 -31.88
N TYR A 716 -7.25 9.56 -30.59
CA TYR A 716 -8.15 8.90 -29.65
C TYR A 716 -9.05 9.95 -28.99
N SER A 717 -10.36 9.74 -28.98
CA SER A 717 -11.26 10.59 -28.18
C SER A 717 -11.00 10.40 -26.67
N PRO A 718 -11.33 11.37 -25.80
CA PRO A 718 -10.83 11.41 -24.42
C PRO A 718 -11.17 10.18 -23.57
N THR A 719 -12.41 9.69 -23.65
CA THR A 719 -12.82 8.51 -22.90
C THR A 719 -12.12 7.27 -23.44
N LEU A 720 -12.07 7.11 -24.77
CA LEU A 720 -11.37 5.99 -25.39
C LEU A 720 -9.88 5.98 -25.12
N ALA A 721 -9.21 7.13 -25.13
CA ALA A 721 -7.79 7.21 -24.80
C ALA A 721 -7.54 6.66 -23.38
N THR A 722 -8.41 7.03 -22.43
CA THR A 722 -8.37 6.55 -21.04
C THR A 722 -8.51 5.03 -20.97
N CYS A 723 -9.46 4.44 -21.71
CA CYS A 723 -9.68 2.99 -21.73
C CYS A 723 -8.58 2.24 -22.50
N ALA A 724 -8.10 2.80 -23.61
CA ALA A 724 -7.12 2.20 -24.51
C ALA A 724 -5.72 2.14 -23.88
N ALA A 725 -5.44 2.92 -22.83
CA ALA A 725 -4.23 2.76 -22.03
C ALA A 725 -4.09 1.33 -21.45
N CYS A 726 -5.20 0.61 -21.25
CA CYS A 726 -5.21 -0.78 -20.79
C CYS A 726 -5.80 -1.75 -21.84
N HIS A 727 -6.85 -1.33 -22.55
CA HIS A 727 -7.58 -2.15 -23.52
C HIS A 727 -7.10 -1.92 -24.96
N THR A 728 -5.98 -2.52 -25.33
CA THR A 728 -5.32 -2.27 -26.63
C THR A 728 -5.70 -3.23 -27.76
N LEU A 729 -6.43 -4.32 -27.48
CA LEU A 729 -6.48 -5.48 -28.38
C LEU A 729 -7.88 -6.08 -28.59
N THR A 730 -8.81 -5.35 -29.21
CA THR A 730 -9.94 -6.02 -29.92
C THR A 730 -10.43 -5.20 -31.11
N ASP A 731 -10.56 -5.82 -32.29
CA ASP A 731 -11.19 -5.17 -33.46
C ASP A 731 -12.63 -4.75 -33.17
N SER A 732 -13.30 -5.47 -32.25
CA SER A 732 -14.64 -5.11 -31.76
C SER A 732 -14.68 -3.80 -30.98
N LEU A 733 -13.59 -3.40 -30.30
CA LEU A 733 -13.54 -2.14 -29.56
C LEU A 733 -13.67 -0.95 -30.49
N ALA A 734 -12.95 -0.94 -31.63
CA ALA A 734 -13.00 0.16 -32.57
C ALA A 734 -14.41 0.36 -33.16
N VAL A 735 -15.09 -0.74 -33.52
CA VAL A 735 -16.47 -0.71 -34.04
C VAL A 735 -17.44 -0.22 -32.97
N HIS A 736 -17.37 -0.80 -31.76
CA HIS A 736 -18.19 -0.39 -30.62
C HIS A 736 -18.02 1.11 -30.33
N ALA A 737 -16.77 1.54 -30.17
CA ALA A 737 -16.42 2.90 -29.81
C ALA A 737 -16.93 3.94 -30.82
N ARG A 738 -16.75 3.69 -32.12
CA ARG A 738 -17.22 4.59 -33.19
C ARG A 738 -18.74 4.70 -33.23
N SER A 739 -19.47 3.64 -32.89
CA SER A 739 -20.94 3.66 -32.84
C SER A 739 -21.50 4.58 -31.73
N PHE A 740 -20.67 4.98 -30.76
CA PHE A 740 -21.01 5.86 -29.65
C PHE A 740 -20.24 7.19 -29.68
N GLY A 741 -19.86 7.64 -30.88
CA GLY A 741 -19.25 8.95 -31.11
C GLY A 741 -17.77 9.05 -30.74
N GLY A 742 -17.12 7.92 -30.46
CA GLY A 742 -15.69 7.88 -30.14
C GLY A 742 -14.79 7.77 -31.38
N VAL A 743 -13.56 8.26 -31.25
CA VAL A 743 -12.50 8.16 -32.27
C VAL A 743 -11.41 7.23 -31.75
N TYR A 744 -11.14 6.14 -32.47
CA TYR A 744 -10.15 5.13 -32.09
C TYR A 744 -9.15 4.92 -33.19
N GLN A 745 -7.88 5.21 -32.89
CA GLN A 745 -6.72 5.00 -33.75
C GLN A 745 -6.94 5.51 -35.18
N SER A 746 -7.64 6.63 -35.34
CA SER A 746 -7.94 7.22 -36.65
C SER A 746 -6.79 8.12 -37.09
N ASP A 747 -6.41 8.10 -38.37
CA ASP A 747 -5.42 9.04 -38.90
C ASP A 747 -5.85 10.47 -38.65
N ALA A 748 -4.96 11.27 -38.06
CA ALA A 748 -5.19 12.68 -37.74
C ALA A 748 -4.13 13.59 -38.36
N SER A 749 -3.46 13.14 -39.43
CA SER A 749 -2.47 13.91 -40.19
C SER A 749 -2.97 15.27 -40.67
N GLY A 750 -4.28 15.39 -40.93
CA GLY A 750 -4.97 16.64 -41.29
C GLY A 750 -5.47 17.48 -40.09
N GLY A 751 -5.18 17.07 -38.85
CA GLY A 751 -5.70 17.67 -37.62
C GLY A 751 -6.68 16.76 -36.88
N ARG A 752 -7.15 17.24 -35.72
CA ARG A 752 -8.12 16.53 -34.88
C ARG A 752 -9.47 16.40 -35.60
N ILE A 753 -10.05 15.22 -35.55
CA ILE A 753 -11.34 14.87 -36.15
C ILE A 753 -12.43 14.83 -35.06
N TYR A 754 -12.08 14.43 -33.83
CA TYR A 754 -13.02 14.35 -32.73
C TYR A 754 -13.63 15.72 -32.42
N GLN A 755 -14.95 15.76 -32.23
CA GLN A 755 -15.66 16.94 -31.75
C GLN A 755 -16.01 16.76 -30.27
N SER A 756 -15.59 17.70 -29.43
CA SER A 756 -15.85 17.66 -27.99
C SER A 756 -17.34 17.45 -27.67
N GLY A 757 -17.59 16.50 -26.77
CA GLY A 757 -18.93 16.11 -26.33
C GLY A 757 -19.60 15.01 -27.16
N GLN A 758 -18.98 14.49 -28.23
CA GLN A 758 -19.61 13.45 -29.06
C GLN A 758 -19.64 12.06 -28.42
N GLU A 759 -18.72 11.73 -27.50
CA GLU A 759 -18.74 10.44 -26.81
C GLU A 759 -19.97 10.30 -25.90
N SER A 760 -20.71 9.19 -26.06
CA SER A 760 -21.84 8.83 -25.19
C SER A 760 -21.53 7.71 -24.19
N CYS A 761 -20.24 7.44 -23.93
CA CYS A 761 -19.76 6.33 -23.10
C CYS A 761 -20.32 6.34 -21.67
N ALA A 762 -20.46 7.53 -21.07
CA ALA A 762 -20.92 7.73 -19.70
C ALA A 762 -22.36 7.22 -19.45
N ILE A 763 -23.16 7.04 -20.50
CA ILE A 763 -24.53 6.50 -20.37
C ILE A 763 -24.50 5.07 -19.84
N CYS A 764 -23.51 4.27 -20.26
CA CYS A 764 -23.41 2.85 -19.94
C CYS A 764 -22.26 2.53 -18.98
N HIS A 765 -21.15 3.27 -19.05
CA HIS A 765 -19.90 2.94 -18.34
C HIS A 765 -19.59 3.83 -17.14
N ALA A 766 -20.36 4.91 -16.92
CA ALA A 766 -20.22 5.66 -15.67
C ALA A 766 -20.59 4.78 -14.47
N GLU A 767 -20.03 5.10 -13.32
CA GLU A 767 -20.31 4.42 -12.07
C GLU A 767 -21.83 4.30 -11.79
N GLY A 768 -22.27 3.09 -11.42
CA GLY A 768 -23.68 2.78 -11.14
C GLY A 768 -24.57 2.54 -12.37
N ARG A 769 -24.04 2.67 -13.59
CA ARG A 769 -24.77 2.35 -14.84
C ARG A 769 -24.77 0.85 -15.13
N SER A 770 -25.49 0.43 -16.17
CA SER A 770 -25.69 -0.99 -16.54
C SER A 770 -24.37 -1.77 -16.67
N SER A 771 -23.37 -1.15 -17.29
CA SER A 771 -22.02 -1.68 -17.48
C SER A 771 -20.98 -0.71 -16.92
N GLY A 772 -21.33 -0.08 -15.79
CA GLY A 772 -20.47 0.86 -15.09
C GLY A 772 -19.11 0.25 -14.79
N VAL A 773 -18.05 1.07 -14.81
CA VAL A 773 -16.68 0.62 -14.50
C VAL A 773 -16.56 -0.06 -13.14
N ASP A 774 -17.43 0.28 -12.19
CA ASP A 774 -17.58 -0.34 -10.86
C ASP A 774 -18.18 -1.75 -10.88
N ARG A 775 -18.84 -2.15 -11.97
CA ARG A 775 -19.49 -3.46 -12.11
C ARG A 775 -18.68 -4.43 -12.94
N VAL A 776 -18.01 -3.91 -13.97
CA VAL A 776 -17.25 -4.71 -14.93
C VAL A 776 -15.79 -4.92 -14.51
N HIS A 777 -15.33 -4.19 -13.49
CA HIS A 777 -14.02 -4.38 -12.89
C HIS A 777 -14.11 -4.61 -11.38
N LYS A 778 -13.17 -5.40 -10.84
CA LYS A 778 -13.07 -5.74 -9.43
C LYS A 778 -11.62 -5.94 -9.04
#